data_AF-A0A2I0PCK4-F1
#
_entry.id   AF-A0A2I0PCK4-F1
#
_cell.length_a   1.000
_cell.length_b   1.000
_cell.length_c   1.000
_cell.angle_alpha   90.00
_cell.angle_beta   90.00
_cell.angle_gamma   90.00
#
_symmetry.space_group_name_H-M   'P 1'
#
loop_
_entity.id
_entity.type
_entity.pdbx_description
1 polymer ?
#
loop_
_entity_poly.entity_id
_entity_poly.type
_entity_poly.pdbx_seq_one_letter_code
_entity_poly.pdbx_strand_id
1 'polypeptide(L)'
;MAEDNTVNARRIAGWLRTGYGIQVAGVLAMLLVLWFISTQNFLLFHTFVEFFGIAVAFAIFIIIWNTRKVVPDGFFLIVGISFLFIGGIDLVHTLAYKGMGIFGTSADLPTQLWIAARYFQSIAFLIATLFIGRFITRRKTYDAPVIIAACSVATALIFLSIFTWQNFPQCYGEGSGLTPFKIYSEYLISLILTATIVILYRKREHFDPSVWRYLIAAQVFLIFGELAFTSYVSVYGFMNMLGHLFRLLSVYLFYRAFVVIALTRPYDLLLRKIRMNEHVLNERIKELTCLYRISSLVEQEGSSIPAILEKTVALIPPAMQYPEISGARIEFDGVEYTSSGFSVTPHMLGQDIRVRGKTAGRVEVSYSQDLSGGGIDPFLPEEQDLITAVAGRMGHVIERVRAEDALTASEQKYRTLFENMLEGFAYCRMIYDAEGTPVDWEYLDVNRAFGDLTGLQNIAGKRVLEAIPGIRTLNPELFATYGRVAMTGNPEKFEIDFLPLNKWLKVSVFSPQKDYFVAVFEDVTERKLAETALQKTTEELNQFFTVALDLLCIADKEGYFRKLNRAWETTLGYSLEDLMAHRFLDFVHPDDMNSTLAAIEDLKNRREVTGFENRYRCKDGSWRWIEWRSFPYENLIYAAARDITERKLAEDELRKARDFYLKVLDDFPNPIWRADVSGKCDYFNRDWLSFTGRSLEQELGDGWVEGVHPEDLDRCLTIYRDNFSLRKPFEMEYRLRYHDGSFHWLNDCGKPFYTPDGVFTGYIGSCYDIQARRQAEEALLQVNRKLNLLSSITRHDINNQLFSLKAFLELSKETLEDAAQTSEYILKAERAADAIGRQIVFTKEYQDLGVKAPVWQDIDDGIKKAISSLALRDIRIIAEVPGSEVYADPLLEKVFYNLIENALRYGGPGMTEIRITGAESDGAFVIAVQDNGAGISMDDKKRLFERGFGKHTGLGLFLSREILSITGITITETGEPGKGARFEIVVPKGGYRISRDS
;
A
#
# COMPACT_ATOMS: atom_id res chain seq x y z
N MET A 1 -52.74 -11.61 -38.15
CA MET A 1 -52.17 -12.95 -37.86
C MET A 1 -50.72 -13.10 -38.35
N ALA A 2 -50.38 -12.88 -39.63
CA ALA A 2 -48.98 -13.05 -40.08
C ALA A 2 -47.95 -12.15 -39.37
N GLU A 3 -48.28 -10.87 -39.14
CA GLU A 3 -47.36 -9.90 -38.52
C GLU A 3 -47.16 -10.11 -37.00
N ASP A 4 -48.16 -10.64 -36.30
CA ASP A 4 -48.09 -10.91 -34.86
C ASP A 4 -47.04 -11.99 -34.55
N ASN A 5 -46.93 -12.99 -35.43
CA ASN A 5 -45.92 -14.03 -35.35
C ASN A 5 -44.50 -13.48 -35.61
N THR A 6 -44.32 -12.49 -36.51
CA THR A 6 -42.98 -11.93 -36.78
C THR A 6 -42.51 -10.97 -35.69
N VAL A 7 -43.42 -10.24 -35.04
CA VAL A 7 -43.11 -9.43 -33.84
C VAL A 7 -42.68 -10.32 -32.67
N ASN A 8 -43.43 -11.40 -32.40
CA ASN A 8 -43.06 -12.34 -31.34
C ASN A 8 -41.76 -13.10 -31.65
N ALA A 9 -41.54 -13.53 -32.89
CA ALA A 9 -40.27 -14.14 -33.31
C ALA A 9 -39.08 -13.18 -33.13
N ARG A 10 -39.23 -11.89 -33.45
CA ARG A 10 -38.19 -10.87 -33.21
C ARG A 10 -37.92 -10.62 -31.72
N ARG A 11 -38.95 -10.62 -30.86
CA ARG A 11 -38.79 -10.55 -29.39
C ARG A 11 -38.04 -11.76 -28.84
N ILE A 12 -38.39 -12.97 -29.27
CA ILE A 12 -37.72 -14.21 -28.86
C ILE A 12 -36.26 -14.21 -29.35
N ALA A 13 -36.00 -13.84 -30.60
CA ALA A 13 -34.64 -13.72 -31.14
C ALA A 13 -33.80 -12.63 -30.43
N GLY A 14 -34.42 -11.53 -30.00
CA GLY A 14 -33.76 -10.50 -29.19
C GLY A 14 -33.39 -11.00 -27.79
N TRP A 15 -34.30 -11.72 -27.13
CA TRP A 15 -34.05 -12.34 -25.82
C TRP A 15 -32.97 -13.42 -25.90
N LEU A 16 -32.99 -14.27 -26.94
CA LEU A 16 -31.98 -15.29 -27.23
C LEU A 16 -30.59 -14.71 -27.54
N ARG A 17 -30.46 -13.42 -27.87
CA ARG A 17 -29.16 -12.72 -28.01
C ARG A 17 -28.59 -12.22 -26.69
N THR A 18 -29.33 -12.29 -25.59
CA THR A 18 -28.80 -12.01 -24.25
C THR A 18 -28.10 -13.25 -23.68
N GLY A 19 -27.05 -13.06 -22.88
CA GLY A 19 -26.34 -14.18 -22.24
C GLY A 19 -27.24 -15.08 -21.35
N TYR A 20 -28.34 -14.53 -20.83
CA TYR A 20 -29.36 -15.30 -20.11
C TYR A 20 -30.23 -16.15 -21.06
N GLY A 21 -30.68 -15.60 -22.19
CA GLY A 21 -31.49 -16.33 -23.18
C GLY A 21 -30.76 -17.54 -23.76
N ILE A 22 -29.46 -17.40 -24.06
CA ILE A 22 -28.60 -18.52 -24.52
C ILE A 22 -28.53 -19.63 -23.47
N GLN A 23 -28.34 -19.28 -22.18
CA GLN A 23 -28.27 -20.26 -21.10
C GLN A 23 -29.59 -21.01 -20.90
N VAL A 24 -30.73 -20.32 -20.92
CA VAL A 24 -32.04 -20.98 -20.79
C VAL A 24 -32.35 -21.86 -22.00
N ALA A 25 -32.02 -21.42 -23.22
CA ALA A 25 -32.16 -22.25 -24.41
C ALA A 25 -31.30 -23.54 -24.34
N GLY A 26 -30.06 -23.43 -23.84
CA GLY A 26 -29.19 -24.58 -23.61
C GLY A 26 -29.76 -25.58 -22.58
N VAL A 27 -30.32 -25.08 -21.47
CA VAL A 27 -30.99 -25.93 -20.47
C VAL A 27 -32.23 -26.62 -21.05
N LEU A 28 -33.06 -25.90 -21.82
CA LEU A 28 -34.24 -26.48 -22.47
C LEU A 28 -33.85 -27.55 -23.50
N ALA A 29 -32.81 -27.32 -24.30
CA ALA A 29 -32.29 -28.32 -25.23
C ALA A 29 -31.76 -29.57 -24.50
N MET A 30 -31.04 -29.40 -23.40
CA MET A 30 -30.58 -30.52 -22.56
C MET A 30 -31.74 -31.33 -21.98
N LEU A 31 -32.79 -30.66 -21.47
CA LEU A 31 -33.99 -31.32 -20.95
C LEU A 31 -34.75 -32.11 -22.04
N LEU A 32 -34.83 -31.58 -23.27
CA LEU A 32 -35.43 -32.29 -24.41
C LEU A 32 -34.62 -33.53 -24.82
N VAL A 33 -33.29 -33.45 -24.80
CA VAL A 33 -32.41 -34.61 -25.07
C VAL A 33 -32.57 -35.68 -23.98
N LEU A 34 -32.61 -35.29 -22.71
CA LEU A 34 -32.82 -36.22 -21.59
C LEU A 34 -34.23 -36.87 -21.65
N TRP A 35 -35.26 -36.10 -21.98
CA TRP A 35 -36.61 -36.63 -22.22
C TRP A 35 -36.61 -37.66 -23.37
N PHE A 36 -35.95 -37.36 -24.49
CA PHE A 36 -35.83 -38.31 -25.59
C PHE A 36 -35.13 -39.61 -25.15
N ILE A 37 -33.98 -39.52 -24.47
CA ILE A 37 -33.25 -40.69 -23.96
C ILE A 37 -34.14 -41.54 -23.04
N SER A 38 -34.95 -40.93 -22.17
CA SER A 38 -35.82 -41.67 -21.26
C SER A 38 -36.87 -42.55 -21.97
N THR A 39 -37.32 -42.15 -23.15
CA THR A 39 -38.25 -42.95 -23.98
C THR A 39 -37.59 -44.13 -24.68
N GLN A 40 -36.28 -44.04 -24.95
CA GLN A 40 -35.52 -45.05 -25.69
C GLN A 40 -34.83 -46.05 -24.75
N ASN A 41 -34.23 -45.55 -23.67
CA ASN A 41 -33.56 -46.36 -22.67
C ASN A 41 -33.57 -45.62 -21.32
N PHE A 42 -34.55 -45.97 -20.47
CA PHE A 42 -34.72 -45.36 -19.15
C PHE A 42 -33.51 -45.59 -18.24
N LEU A 43 -32.87 -46.76 -18.29
CA LEU A 43 -31.66 -47.05 -17.50
C LEU A 43 -30.53 -46.07 -17.84
N LEU A 44 -30.32 -45.81 -19.14
CA LEU A 44 -29.33 -44.85 -19.63
C LEU A 44 -29.67 -43.42 -19.20
N PHE A 45 -30.95 -43.02 -19.29
CA PHE A 45 -31.43 -41.72 -18.78
C PHE A 45 -31.16 -41.55 -17.29
N HIS A 46 -31.59 -42.51 -16.46
CA HIS A 46 -31.37 -42.49 -15.01
C HIS A 46 -29.88 -42.36 -14.68
N THR A 47 -29.07 -43.24 -15.28
CA THR A 47 -27.61 -43.27 -15.09
C THR A 47 -26.95 -41.93 -15.44
N PHE A 48 -27.33 -41.29 -16.55
CA PHE A 48 -26.80 -39.97 -16.91
C PHE A 48 -27.21 -38.85 -15.94
N VAL A 49 -28.48 -38.80 -15.52
CA VAL A 49 -28.97 -37.77 -14.61
C VAL A 49 -28.34 -37.91 -13.23
N GLU A 50 -28.22 -39.14 -12.72
CA GLU A 50 -27.58 -39.41 -11.43
C GLU A 50 -26.07 -39.11 -11.46
N PHE A 51 -25.32 -39.58 -12.46
CA PHE A 51 -23.88 -39.28 -12.54
C PHE A 51 -23.60 -37.77 -12.69
N PHE A 52 -24.45 -37.02 -13.41
CA PHE A 52 -24.34 -35.56 -13.44
C PHE A 52 -24.62 -34.95 -12.05
N GLY A 53 -25.65 -35.43 -11.34
CA GLY A 53 -25.96 -35.01 -9.98
C GLY A 53 -24.79 -35.25 -9.01
N ILE A 54 -24.18 -36.43 -9.06
CA ILE A 54 -23.02 -36.84 -8.26
C ILE A 54 -21.79 -35.96 -8.58
N ALA A 55 -21.50 -35.74 -9.87
CA ALA A 55 -20.38 -34.89 -10.30
C ALA A 55 -20.53 -33.44 -9.81
N VAL A 56 -21.75 -32.88 -9.87
CA VAL A 56 -22.03 -31.53 -9.35
C VAL A 56 -22.00 -31.49 -7.82
N ALA A 57 -22.45 -32.54 -7.13
CA ALA A 57 -22.32 -32.64 -5.66
C ALA A 57 -20.84 -32.63 -5.22
N PHE A 58 -19.97 -33.40 -5.88
CA PHE A 58 -18.53 -33.35 -5.62
C PHE A 58 -17.90 -31.99 -6.00
N ALA A 59 -18.36 -31.33 -7.07
CA ALA A 59 -17.91 -29.98 -7.42
C ALA A 59 -18.28 -28.95 -6.32
N ILE A 60 -19.50 -29.00 -5.78
CA ILE A 60 -19.93 -28.17 -4.65
C ILE A 60 -19.03 -28.42 -3.42
N PHE A 61 -18.75 -29.68 -3.10
CA PHE A 61 -17.83 -30.03 -2.01
C PHE A 61 -16.43 -29.45 -2.23
N ILE A 62 -15.82 -29.63 -3.40
CA ILE A 62 -14.47 -29.13 -3.71
C ILE A 62 -14.41 -27.60 -3.59
N ILE A 63 -15.43 -26.89 -4.09
CA ILE A 63 -15.55 -25.43 -4.01
C ILE A 63 -15.61 -24.98 -2.53
N ILE A 64 -16.48 -25.58 -1.71
CA ILE A 64 -16.60 -25.23 -0.29
C ILE A 64 -15.37 -25.67 0.52
N TRP A 65 -14.77 -26.82 0.23
CA TRP A 65 -13.55 -27.27 0.88
C TRP A 65 -12.41 -26.30 0.65
N ASN A 66 -12.16 -25.87 -0.58
CA ASN A 66 -11.09 -24.93 -0.88
C ASN A 66 -11.36 -23.53 -0.31
N THR A 67 -12.62 -23.08 -0.29
CA THR A 67 -12.99 -21.76 0.25
C THR A 67 -13.29 -21.74 1.76
N ARG A 68 -13.24 -22.88 2.48
CA ARG A 68 -13.71 -23.04 3.88
C ARG A 68 -13.24 -22.00 4.91
N LYS A 69 -12.05 -21.40 4.70
CA LYS A 69 -11.54 -20.31 5.55
C LYS A 69 -12.35 -19.01 5.37
N VAL A 70 -12.80 -18.74 4.14
CA VAL A 70 -13.47 -17.51 3.68
C VAL A 70 -15.01 -17.62 3.73
N VAL A 71 -15.56 -18.85 3.65
CA VAL A 71 -17.01 -19.13 3.73
C VAL A 71 -17.68 -18.38 4.92
N PRO A 72 -18.87 -17.78 4.75
CA PRO A 72 -19.43 -16.83 5.73
C PRO A 72 -19.72 -17.42 7.12
N ASP A 73 -20.40 -18.55 7.17
CA ASP A 73 -20.99 -19.14 8.38
C ASP A 73 -21.03 -20.69 8.31
N GLY A 74 -21.55 -21.31 9.36
CA GLY A 74 -21.66 -22.77 9.47
C GLY A 74 -22.71 -23.37 8.53
N PHE A 75 -23.75 -22.64 8.13
CA PHE A 75 -24.79 -23.14 7.21
C PHE A 75 -24.17 -23.67 5.91
N PHE A 76 -23.37 -22.84 5.24
CA PHE A 76 -22.74 -23.21 3.97
C PHE A 76 -21.66 -24.29 4.11
N LEU A 77 -20.97 -24.32 5.25
CA LEU A 77 -19.96 -25.35 5.53
C LEU A 77 -20.61 -26.72 5.77
N ILE A 78 -21.71 -26.79 6.53
CA ILE A 78 -22.47 -28.03 6.77
C ILE A 78 -23.02 -28.58 5.46
N VAL A 79 -23.74 -27.76 4.69
CA VAL A 79 -24.37 -28.21 3.43
C VAL A 79 -23.30 -28.59 2.40
N GLY A 80 -22.27 -27.76 2.21
CA GLY A 80 -21.21 -28.04 1.24
C GLY A 80 -20.38 -29.29 1.54
N ILE A 81 -20.14 -29.60 2.83
CA ILE A 81 -19.50 -30.86 3.22
C ILE A 81 -20.47 -32.04 3.08
N SER A 82 -21.76 -31.85 3.40
CA SER A 82 -22.77 -32.91 3.25
C SER A 82 -22.92 -33.39 1.81
N PHE A 83 -22.70 -32.53 0.81
CA PHE A 83 -22.73 -32.93 -0.60
C PHE A 83 -21.69 -34.00 -0.98
N LEU A 84 -20.56 -34.13 -0.27
CA LEU A 84 -19.64 -35.25 -0.45
C LEU A 84 -20.31 -36.59 -0.13
N PHE A 85 -21.04 -36.64 0.99
CA PHE A 85 -21.68 -37.86 1.48
C PHE A 85 -22.98 -38.17 0.72
N ILE A 86 -23.73 -37.13 0.32
CA ILE A 86 -24.90 -37.28 -0.57
C ILE A 86 -24.43 -37.85 -1.92
N GLY A 87 -23.39 -37.29 -2.54
CA GLY A 87 -22.82 -37.83 -3.78
C GLY A 87 -22.28 -39.26 -3.65
N GLY A 88 -21.74 -39.62 -2.48
CA GLY A 88 -21.32 -40.99 -2.17
C GLY A 88 -22.47 -41.99 -2.04
N ILE A 89 -23.56 -41.63 -1.36
CA ILE A 89 -24.74 -42.50 -1.23
C ILE A 89 -25.49 -42.57 -2.57
N ASP A 90 -25.64 -41.45 -3.27
CA ASP A 90 -26.25 -41.40 -4.61
C ASP A 90 -25.47 -42.27 -5.61
N LEU A 91 -24.12 -42.31 -5.54
CA LEU A 91 -23.31 -43.22 -6.35
C LEU A 91 -23.61 -44.70 -6.06
N VAL A 92 -23.68 -45.10 -4.78
CA VAL A 92 -24.01 -46.49 -4.42
C VAL A 92 -25.46 -46.83 -4.82
N HIS A 93 -26.40 -45.88 -4.70
CA HIS A 93 -27.76 -46.00 -5.24
C HIS A 93 -27.76 -46.27 -6.76
N THR A 94 -27.03 -45.47 -7.55
CA THR A 94 -26.95 -45.64 -9.02
C THR A 94 -26.37 -46.99 -9.39
N LEU A 95 -25.29 -47.42 -8.72
CA LEU A 95 -24.66 -48.73 -8.96
C LEU A 95 -25.57 -49.91 -8.55
N ALA A 96 -26.46 -49.72 -7.57
CA ALA A 96 -27.46 -50.69 -7.14
C ALA A 96 -28.75 -50.69 -7.97
N TYR A 97 -28.89 -49.80 -8.96
CA TYR A 97 -30.14 -49.65 -9.72
C TYR A 97 -30.47 -50.89 -10.59
N LYS A 98 -31.76 -51.24 -10.68
CA LYS A 98 -32.23 -52.43 -11.38
C LYS A 98 -31.91 -52.36 -12.88
N GLY A 99 -30.92 -53.17 -13.29
CA GLY A 99 -30.35 -53.21 -14.64
C GLY A 99 -28.83 -53.01 -14.68
N MET A 100 -28.21 -52.49 -13.61
CA MET A 100 -26.74 -52.30 -13.53
C MET A 100 -25.98 -53.59 -13.20
N GLY A 101 -26.62 -54.55 -12.53
CA GLY A 101 -26.07 -55.89 -12.27
C GLY A 101 -25.01 -56.01 -11.16
N ILE A 102 -24.63 -54.91 -10.49
CA ILE A 102 -23.50 -54.89 -9.55
C ILE A 102 -23.90 -55.45 -8.16
N PHE A 103 -25.03 -55.01 -7.60
CA PHE A 103 -25.50 -55.39 -6.26
C PHE A 103 -26.73 -56.32 -6.27
N GLY A 104 -27.14 -56.80 -7.44
CA GLY A 104 -28.30 -57.69 -7.63
C GLY A 104 -29.35 -57.13 -8.59
N THR A 105 -30.53 -57.77 -8.59
CA THR A 105 -31.65 -57.47 -9.51
C THR A 105 -32.91 -56.94 -8.82
N SER A 106 -32.93 -56.85 -7.49
CA SER A 106 -34.05 -56.29 -6.73
C SER A 106 -34.16 -54.78 -6.93
N ALA A 107 -35.39 -54.27 -7.07
CA ALA A 107 -35.65 -52.83 -7.06
C ALA A 107 -35.69 -52.24 -5.63
N ASP A 108 -35.68 -53.06 -4.58
CA ASP A 108 -35.79 -52.58 -3.20
C ASP A 108 -34.53 -51.84 -2.73
N LEU A 109 -33.36 -52.49 -2.81
CA LEU A 109 -32.06 -51.92 -2.40
C LEU A 109 -31.79 -50.51 -2.96
N PRO A 110 -31.93 -50.21 -4.27
CA PRO A 110 -31.77 -48.85 -4.75
C PRO A 110 -32.83 -47.89 -4.18
N THR A 111 -34.09 -48.29 -3.98
CA THR A 111 -35.10 -47.42 -3.34
C THR A 111 -34.86 -47.20 -1.85
N GLN A 112 -34.24 -48.14 -1.13
CA GLN A 112 -33.78 -47.95 0.24
C GLN A 112 -32.63 -46.93 0.30
N LEU A 113 -31.62 -47.08 -0.56
CA LEU A 113 -30.49 -46.16 -0.68
C LEU A 113 -30.94 -44.74 -1.12
N TRP A 114 -31.95 -44.65 -1.98
CA TRP A 114 -32.58 -43.38 -2.35
C TRP A 114 -33.16 -42.68 -1.11
N ILE A 115 -34.07 -43.32 -0.39
CA ILE A 115 -34.74 -42.76 0.79
C ILE A 115 -33.69 -42.38 1.86
N ALA A 116 -32.66 -43.19 2.05
CA ALA A 116 -31.55 -42.86 2.95
C ALA A 116 -30.78 -41.60 2.51
N ALA A 117 -30.46 -41.44 1.22
CA ALA A 117 -29.82 -40.24 0.69
C ALA A 117 -30.71 -38.99 0.84
N ARG A 118 -32.02 -39.11 0.56
CA ARG A 118 -32.98 -38.00 0.68
C ARG A 118 -33.20 -37.58 2.14
N TYR A 119 -33.24 -38.52 3.09
CA TYR A 119 -33.23 -38.22 4.52
C TYR A 119 -31.93 -37.55 4.95
N PHE A 120 -30.77 -38.09 4.57
CA PHE A 120 -29.47 -37.48 4.88
C PHE A 120 -29.40 -36.04 4.38
N GLN A 121 -29.81 -35.79 3.12
CA GLN A 121 -29.86 -34.46 2.53
C GLN A 121 -30.81 -33.53 3.30
N SER A 122 -32.08 -33.90 3.45
CA SER A 122 -33.09 -33.02 4.08
C SER A 122 -32.78 -32.72 5.56
N ILE A 123 -32.28 -33.69 6.32
CA ILE A 123 -31.85 -33.50 7.71
C ILE A 123 -30.59 -32.61 7.79
N ALA A 124 -29.59 -32.82 6.93
CA ALA A 124 -28.39 -31.97 6.90
C ALA A 124 -28.75 -30.50 6.57
N PHE A 125 -29.66 -30.29 5.61
CA PHE A 125 -30.18 -28.95 5.27
C PHE A 125 -30.94 -28.32 6.45
N LEU A 126 -31.77 -29.07 7.18
CA LEU A 126 -32.48 -28.55 8.35
C LEU A 126 -31.52 -28.18 9.48
N ILE A 127 -30.57 -29.07 9.82
CA ILE A 127 -29.54 -28.84 10.85
C ILE A 127 -28.71 -27.59 10.52
N ALA A 128 -28.33 -27.41 9.24
CA ALA A 128 -27.59 -26.24 8.80
C ALA A 128 -28.30 -24.92 9.14
N THR A 129 -29.64 -24.86 9.13
CA THR A 129 -30.40 -23.62 9.40
C THR A 129 -30.17 -23.04 10.80
N LEU A 130 -29.78 -23.88 11.75
CA LEU A 130 -29.40 -23.50 13.12
C LEU A 130 -28.12 -22.66 13.15
N PHE A 131 -27.23 -22.87 12.18
CA PHE A 131 -25.91 -22.24 12.04
C PHE A 131 -25.87 -21.09 11.02
N ILE A 132 -27.02 -20.67 10.48
CA ILE A 132 -27.10 -19.42 9.69
C ILE A 132 -26.69 -18.25 10.59
N GLY A 133 -25.65 -17.51 10.18
CA GLY A 133 -25.03 -16.41 10.94
C GLY A 133 -24.13 -16.86 12.10
N ARG A 134 -23.78 -18.14 12.23
CA ARG A 134 -23.02 -18.68 13.39
C ARG A 134 -21.98 -19.72 12.95
N PHE A 135 -20.92 -19.89 13.75
CA PHE A 135 -19.97 -21.00 13.61
C PHE A 135 -20.34 -22.16 14.53
N ILE A 136 -19.82 -23.36 14.26
CA ILE A 136 -20.16 -24.59 14.99
C ILE A 136 -19.36 -24.68 16.28
N THR A 137 -18.06 -24.39 16.20
CA THR A 137 -17.17 -24.38 17.37
C THR A 137 -16.72 -22.94 17.70
N ARG A 138 -16.15 -22.74 18.89
CA ARG A 138 -15.52 -21.45 19.26
C ARG A 138 -14.28 -21.09 18.41
N ARG A 139 -13.81 -21.97 17.51
CA ARG A 139 -12.64 -21.77 16.65
C ARG A 139 -12.90 -22.36 15.26
N LYS A 140 -13.33 -21.52 14.31
CA LYS A 140 -13.69 -21.85 12.90
C LYS A 140 -12.79 -22.87 12.19
N THR A 141 -11.52 -23.01 12.59
CA THR A 141 -10.58 -24.04 12.10
C THR A 141 -11.05 -25.48 12.34
N TYR A 142 -11.85 -25.75 13.37
CA TYR A 142 -12.27 -27.11 13.77
C TYR A 142 -13.63 -27.53 13.22
N ASP A 143 -14.42 -26.59 12.69
CA ASP A 143 -15.79 -26.84 12.21
C ASP A 143 -15.81 -27.91 11.09
N ALA A 144 -14.92 -27.81 10.10
CA ALA A 144 -14.90 -28.73 8.95
C ALA A 144 -14.56 -30.19 9.33
N PRO A 145 -13.51 -30.48 10.13
CA PRO A 145 -13.27 -31.82 10.68
C PRO A 145 -14.46 -32.40 11.46
N VAL A 146 -15.14 -31.58 12.28
CA VAL A 146 -16.29 -32.02 13.09
C VAL A 146 -17.47 -32.42 12.21
N ILE A 147 -17.78 -31.65 11.16
CA ILE A 147 -18.83 -32.01 10.19
C ILE A 147 -18.47 -33.30 9.46
N ILE A 148 -17.23 -33.43 8.96
CA ILE A 148 -16.78 -34.64 8.24
C ILE A 148 -16.91 -35.88 9.13
N ALA A 149 -16.52 -35.81 10.41
CA ALA A 149 -16.66 -36.91 11.35
C ALA A 149 -18.13 -37.30 11.58
N ALA A 150 -19.00 -36.31 11.84
CA ALA A 150 -20.43 -36.55 12.07
C ALA A 150 -21.12 -37.16 10.84
N CYS A 151 -20.87 -36.62 9.64
CA CYS A 151 -21.37 -37.16 8.39
C CYS A 151 -20.85 -38.58 8.12
N SER A 152 -19.58 -38.86 8.38
CA SER A 152 -18.98 -40.20 8.20
C SER A 152 -19.65 -41.25 9.09
N VAL A 153 -19.90 -40.93 10.36
CA VAL A 153 -20.62 -41.81 11.29
C VAL A 153 -22.06 -42.04 10.82
N ALA A 154 -22.77 -41.00 10.38
CA ALA A 154 -24.13 -41.14 9.87
C ALA A 154 -24.21 -42.01 8.60
N THR A 155 -23.32 -41.81 7.63
CA THR A 155 -23.24 -42.66 6.41
C THR A 155 -22.87 -44.10 6.74
N ALA A 156 -21.93 -44.32 7.68
CA ALA A 156 -21.57 -45.67 8.13
C ALA A 156 -22.76 -46.40 8.79
N LEU A 157 -23.54 -45.73 9.64
CA LEU A 157 -24.74 -46.30 10.25
C LEU A 157 -25.83 -46.61 9.22
N ILE A 158 -26.00 -45.78 8.19
CA ILE A 158 -26.91 -46.04 7.06
C ILE A 158 -26.49 -47.31 6.30
N PHE A 159 -25.22 -47.42 5.93
CA PHE A 159 -24.73 -48.60 5.19
C PHE A 159 -24.73 -49.87 6.04
N LEU A 160 -24.45 -49.79 7.34
CA LEU A 160 -24.62 -50.92 8.27
C LEU A 160 -26.09 -51.36 8.34
N SER A 161 -27.04 -50.41 8.47
CA SER A 161 -28.48 -50.71 8.52
C SER A 161 -29.00 -51.40 7.26
N ILE A 162 -28.58 -50.96 6.08
CA ILE A 162 -29.03 -51.51 4.78
C ILE A 162 -28.30 -52.83 4.47
N PHE A 163 -26.96 -52.85 4.46
CA PHE A 163 -26.21 -54.00 3.94
C PHE A 163 -25.90 -55.08 4.99
N THR A 164 -25.69 -54.70 6.27
CA THR A 164 -25.13 -55.61 7.29
C THR A 164 -26.17 -56.11 8.28
N TRP A 165 -27.02 -55.22 8.79
CA TRP A 165 -28.08 -55.55 9.75
C TRP A 165 -29.42 -55.86 9.09
N GLN A 166 -29.60 -55.43 7.83
CA GLN A 166 -30.81 -55.63 7.02
C GLN A 166 -32.10 -55.21 7.76
N ASN A 167 -31.98 -54.19 8.61
CA ASN A 167 -33.05 -53.67 9.46
C ASN A 167 -33.69 -52.38 8.92
N PHE A 168 -33.22 -51.90 7.77
CA PHE A 168 -33.87 -50.83 7.02
C PHE A 168 -35.19 -51.36 6.41
N PRO A 169 -36.33 -50.66 6.54
CA PRO A 169 -37.62 -51.17 6.05
C PRO A 169 -37.67 -51.32 4.53
N GLN A 170 -38.52 -52.22 4.04
CA GLN A 170 -38.75 -52.42 2.61
C GLN A 170 -39.39 -51.16 1.98
N CYS A 171 -38.83 -50.71 0.86
CA CYS A 171 -39.27 -49.55 0.08
C CYS A 171 -40.03 -49.94 -1.20
N TYR A 172 -39.74 -51.10 -1.78
CA TYR A 172 -40.36 -51.62 -3.00
C TYR A 172 -40.66 -53.12 -2.90
N GLY A 173 -41.87 -53.54 -3.28
CA GLY A 173 -42.25 -54.95 -3.44
C GLY A 173 -42.44 -55.33 -4.90
N GLU A 174 -41.80 -56.42 -5.34
CA GLU A 174 -41.92 -56.87 -6.73
C GLU A 174 -43.36 -57.37 -6.99
N GLY A 175 -44.04 -56.72 -7.94
CA GLY A 175 -45.46 -56.94 -8.24
C GLY A 175 -46.45 -56.07 -7.44
N SER A 176 -46.08 -55.56 -6.26
CA SER A 176 -46.91 -54.66 -5.45
C SER A 176 -46.57 -53.17 -5.60
N GLY A 177 -45.38 -52.83 -6.08
CA GLY A 177 -44.91 -51.45 -6.25
C GLY A 177 -44.39 -50.84 -4.95
N LEU A 178 -44.59 -49.52 -4.79
CA LEU A 178 -44.10 -48.74 -3.66
C LEU A 178 -44.74 -49.15 -2.33
N THR A 179 -43.94 -49.28 -1.26
CA THR A 179 -44.48 -49.55 0.07
C THR A 179 -45.04 -48.28 0.74
N PRO A 180 -45.99 -48.41 1.70
CA PRO A 180 -46.46 -47.27 2.47
C PRO A 180 -45.33 -46.53 3.21
N PHE A 181 -44.32 -47.26 3.71
CA PHE A 181 -43.14 -46.67 4.36
C PHE A 181 -42.40 -45.69 3.44
N LYS A 182 -42.16 -46.09 2.18
CA LYS A 182 -41.51 -45.26 1.17
C LYS A 182 -42.32 -43.98 0.90
N ILE A 183 -43.62 -44.12 0.68
CA ILE A 183 -44.52 -43.00 0.38
C ILE A 183 -44.61 -42.01 1.56
N TYR A 184 -44.80 -42.50 2.80
CA TYR A 184 -44.81 -41.64 3.98
C TYR A 184 -43.45 -40.97 4.23
N SER A 185 -42.35 -41.63 3.88
CA SER A 185 -41.00 -41.05 3.99
C SER A 185 -40.82 -39.85 3.07
N GLU A 186 -41.26 -39.92 1.81
CA GLU A 186 -41.16 -38.81 0.85
C GLU A 186 -42.02 -37.61 1.25
N TYR A 187 -43.20 -37.84 1.84
CA TYR A 187 -44.00 -36.75 2.46
C TYR A 187 -43.30 -36.14 3.68
N LEU A 188 -42.65 -36.95 4.53
CA LEU A 188 -41.91 -36.43 5.69
C LEU A 188 -40.65 -35.65 5.27
N ILE A 189 -39.92 -36.13 4.26
CA ILE A 189 -38.80 -35.40 3.63
C ILE A 189 -39.30 -34.07 3.06
N SER A 190 -40.42 -34.08 2.32
CA SER A 190 -41.04 -32.85 1.78
C SER A 190 -41.42 -31.85 2.88
N LEU A 191 -41.90 -32.33 4.03
CA LEU A 191 -42.22 -31.51 5.20
C LEU A 191 -40.95 -30.91 5.84
N ILE A 192 -39.86 -31.68 5.98
CA ILE A 192 -38.56 -31.22 6.47
C ILE A 192 -37.97 -30.13 5.55
N LEU A 193 -38.06 -30.33 4.23
CA LEU A 193 -37.62 -29.35 3.24
C LEU A 193 -38.51 -28.09 3.27
N THR A 194 -39.82 -28.23 3.49
CA THR A 194 -40.75 -27.09 3.65
C THR A 194 -40.44 -26.29 4.92
N ALA A 195 -40.18 -26.95 6.06
CA ALA A 195 -39.75 -26.29 7.28
C ALA A 195 -38.41 -25.56 7.09
N THR A 196 -37.47 -26.18 6.37
CA THR A 196 -36.19 -25.57 5.98
C THR A 196 -36.42 -24.29 5.17
N ILE A 197 -37.30 -24.32 4.15
CA ILE A 197 -37.70 -23.14 3.34
C ILE A 197 -38.26 -22.01 4.21
N VAL A 198 -39.11 -22.31 5.19
CA VAL A 198 -39.71 -21.30 6.08
C VAL A 198 -38.67 -20.65 7.01
N ILE A 199 -37.76 -21.45 7.60
CA ILE A 199 -36.68 -20.93 8.45
C ILE A 199 -35.72 -20.07 7.62
N LEU A 200 -35.36 -20.56 6.42
CA LEU A 200 -34.58 -19.82 5.43
C LEU A 200 -35.25 -18.47 5.12
N TYR A 201 -36.55 -18.43 4.83
CA TYR A 201 -37.26 -17.19 4.45
C TYR A 201 -37.30 -16.16 5.58
N ARG A 202 -37.46 -16.62 6.82
CA ARG A 202 -37.36 -15.76 8.02
C ARG A 202 -35.96 -15.22 8.26
N LYS A 203 -34.90 -15.90 7.78
CA LYS A 203 -33.50 -15.46 7.88
C LYS A 203 -32.92 -14.89 6.57
N ARG A 204 -33.77 -14.56 5.58
CA ARG A 204 -33.35 -14.11 4.23
C ARG A 204 -32.30 -12.98 4.21
N GLU A 205 -32.33 -12.10 5.21
CA GLU A 205 -31.40 -10.96 5.38
C GLU A 205 -29.95 -11.38 5.67
N HIS A 206 -29.70 -12.63 6.07
CA HIS A 206 -28.34 -13.17 6.27
C HIS A 206 -27.68 -13.61 4.95
N PHE A 207 -28.42 -13.59 3.83
CA PHE A 207 -28.00 -14.13 2.54
C PHE A 207 -27.93 -13.03 1.47
N ASP A 208 -27.03 -13.20 0.50
CA ASP A 208 -27.06 -12.43 -0.74
C ASP A 208 -28.41 -12.65 -1.47
N PRO A 209 -29.08 -11.61 -2.02
CA PRO A 209 -30.40 -11.75 -2.65
C PRO A 209 -30.48 -12.73 -3.82
N SER A 210 -29.37 -13.05 -4.49
CA SER A 210 -29.29 -14.02 -5.58
C SER A 210 -29.10 -15.44 -5.03
N VAL A 211 -28.14 -15.61 -4.11
CA VAL A 211 -27.90 -16.88 -3.37
C VAL A 211 -29.18 -17.33 -2.68
N TRP A 212 -29.85 -16.39 -2.00
CA TRP A 212 -31.14 -16.55 -1.36
C TRP A 212 -32.18 -17.22 -2.28
N ARG A 213 -32.39 -16.63 -3.47
CA ARG A 213 -33.37 -17.10 -4.45
C ARG A 213 -33.00 -18.48 -5.02
N TYR A 214 -31.71 -18.72 -5.28
CA TYR A 214 -31.23 -20.02 -5.76
C TYR A 214 -31.44 -21.15 -4.73
N LEU A 215 -31.17 -20.90 -3.44
CA LEU A 215 -31.40 -21.90 -2.37
C LEU A 215 -32.89 -22.28 -2.25
N ILE A 216 -33.80 -21.31 -2.29
CA ILE A 216 -35.25 -21.60 -2.24
C ILE A 216 -35.71 -22.33 -3.50
N ALA A 217 -35.32 -21.87 -4.68
CA ALA A 217 -35.70 -22.53 -5.94
C ALA A 217 -35.19 -23.98 -5.96
N ALA A 218 -33.97 -24.23 -5.50
CA ALA A 218 -33.42 -25.58 -5.39
C ALA A 218 -34.25 -26.49 -4.46
N GLN A 219 -34.64 -26.02 -3.29
CA GLN A 219 -35.47 -26.80 -2.35
C GLN A 219 -36.90 -27.01 -2.85
N VAL A 220 -37.50 -26.03 -3.55
CA VAL A 220 -38.83 -26.18 -4.16
C VAL A 220 -38.81 -27.24 -5.27
N PHE A 221 -37.80 -27.22 -6.15
CA PHE A 221 -37.63 -28.27 -7.15
C PHE A 221 -37.33 -29.64 -6.53
N LEU A 222 -36.61 -29.70 -5.40
CA LEU A 222 -36.40 -30.96 -4.68
C LEU A 222 -37.73 -31.54 -4.17
N ILE A 223 -38.60 -30.72 -3.56
CA ILE A 223 -39.94 -31.13 -3.10
C ILE A 223 -40.81 -31.62 -4.27
N PHE A 224 -40.80 -30.93 -5.42
CA PHE A 224 -41.50 -31.42 -6.62
C PHE A 224 -40.92 -32.74 -7.15
N GLY A 225 -39.62 -32.98 -6.96
CA GLY A 225 -38.98 -34.27 -7.16
C GLY A 225 -39.59 -35.36 -6.27
N GLU A 226 -39.47 -35.23 -4.94
CA GLU A 226 -39.97 -36.22 -3.97
C GLU A 226 -41.48 -36.49 -4.16
N LEU A 227 -42.29 -35.45 -4.40
CA LEU A 227 -43.72 -35.60 -4.68
C LEU A 227 -44.00 -36.37 -5.97
N ALA A 228 -43.23 -36.17 -7.04
CA ALA A 228 -43.35 -36.98 -8.26
C ALA A 228 -42.96 -38.45 -8.01
N PHE A 229 -41.96 -38.70 -7.17
CA PHE A 229 -41.55 -40.06 -6.81
C PHE A 229 -42.63 -40.82 -6.01
N THR A 230 -43.49 -40.17 -5.22
CA THR A 230 -44.60 -40.85 -4.50
C THR A 230 -45.56 -41.61 -5.40
N SER A 231 -45.67 -41.21 -6.67
CA SER A 231 -46.81 -41.53 -7.54
C SER A 231 -46.44 -42.40 -8.76
N TYR A 232 -45.25 -43.01 -8.80
CA TYR A 232 -44.91 -43.95 -9.87
C TYR A 232 -45.36 -45.39 -9.57
N VAL A 233 -45.99 -46.03 -10.56
CA VAL A 233 -46.39 -47.46 -10.52
C VAL A 233 -45.25 -48.37 -10.97
N SER A 234 -44.37 -47.87 -11.83
CA SER A 234 -43.18 -48.57 -12.34
C SER A 234 -41.95 -47.70 -12.23
N VAL A 235 -40.81 -48.33 -11.95
CA VAL A 235 -39.46 -47.72 -11.92
C VAL A 235 -39.09 -47.09 -13.28
N TYR A 236 -39.73 -47.50 -14.37
CA TYR A 236 -39.58 -46.91 -15.71
C TYR A 236 -40.71 -45.93 -16.09
N GLY A 237 -41.49 -45.45 -15.11
CA GLY A 237 -42.68 -44.62 -15.35
C GLY A 237 -42.38 -43.13 -15.54
N PHE A 238 -43.30 -42.42 -16.23
CA PHE A 238 -43.22 -40.98 -16.50
C PHE A 238 -43.01 -40.12 -15.22
N MET A 239 -43.68 -40.45 -14.12
CA MET A 239 -43.50 -39.71 -12.85
C MET A 239 -42.11 -39.90 -12.25
N ASN A 240 -41.47 -41.07 -12.43
CA ASN A 240 -40.10 -41.31 -12.00
C ASN A 240 -39.11 -40.47 -12.84
N MET A 241 -39.30 -40.42 -14.17
CA MET A 241 -38.55 -39.52 -15.06
C MET A 241 -38.69 -38.04 -14.64
N LEU A 242 -39.92 -37.59 -14.39
CA LEU A 242 -40.21 -36.21 -14.00
C LEU A 242 -39.52 -35.84 -12.66
N GLY A 243 -39.51 -36.76 -11.69
CA GLY A 243 -38.79 -36.60 -10.43
C GLY A 243 -37.28 -36.39 -10.63
N HIS A 244 -36.64 -37.22 -11.47
CA HIS A 244 -35.21 -37.07 -11.79
C HIS A 244 -34.91 -35.73 -12.50
N LEU A 245 -35.78 -35.26 -13.39
CA LEU A 245 -35.63 -33.94 -14.05
C LEU A 245 -35.74 -32.76 -13.05
N PHE A 246 -36.66 -32.83 -12.08
CA PHE A 246 -36.74 -31.82 -11.03
C PHE A 246 -35.52 -31.86 -10.08
N ARG A 247 -35.01 -33.05 -9.73
CA ARG A 247 -33.76 -33.18 -8.97
C ARG A 247 -32.56 -32.58 -9.73
N LEU A 248 -32.46 -32.79 -11.04
CA LEU A 248 -31.40 -32.22 -11.88
C LEU A 248 -31.37 -30.68 -11.82
N LEU A 249 -32.56 -30.05 -11.91
CA LEU A 249 -32.71 -28.60 -11.75
C LEU A 249 -32.33 -28.12 -10.35
N SER A 250 -32.74 -28.87 -9.30
CA SER A 250 -32.39 -28.59 -7.91
C SER A 250 -30.86 -28.56 -7.69
N VAL A 251 -30.15 -29.58 -8.16
CA VAL A 251 -28.69 -29.71 -8.00
C VAL A 251 -27.95 -28.60 -8.76
N TYR A 252 -28.39 -28.23 -9.96
CA TYR A 252 -27.83 -27.08 -10.70
C TYR A 252 -28.03 -25.74 -9.95
N LEU A 253 -29.20 -25.53 -9.34
CA LEU A 253 -29.49 -24.32 -8.56
C LEU A 253 -28.66 -24.25 -7.27
N PHE A 254 -28.40 -25.37 -6.59
CA PHE A 254 -27.43 -25.42 -5.50
C PHE A 254 -26.03 -25.03 -5.98
N TYR A 255 -25.54 -25.61 -7.07
CA TYR A 255 -24.23 -25.25 -7.64
C TYR A 255 -24.12 -23.75 -7.93
N ARG A 256 -25.16 -23.15 -8.53
CA ARG A 256 -25.24 -21.70 -8.75
C ARG A 256 -25.16 -20.89 -7.45
N ALA A 257 -25.82 -21.31 -6.38
CA ALA A 257 -25.72 -20.66 -5.07
C ALA A 257 -24.28 -20.75 -4.51
N PHE A 258 -23.67 -21.93 -4.54
CA PHE A 258 -22.34 -22.19 -3.99
C PHE A 258 -21.20 -21.48 -4.74
N VAL A 259 -21.28 -21.40 -6.07
CA VAL A 259 -20.30 -20.66 -6.89
C VAL A 259 -20.29 -19.15 -6.56
N VAL A 260 -21.46 -18.52 -6.36
CA VAL A 260 -21.54 -17.09 -6.02
C VAL A 260 -20.88 -16.82 -4.66
N ILE A 261 -21.15 -17.64 -3.65
CA ILE A 261 -20.55 -17.48 -2.30
C ILE A 261 -19.03 -17.61 -2.35
N ALA A 262 -18.53 -18.56 -3.14
CA ALA A 262 -17.11 -18.84 -3.27
C ALA A 262 -16.32 -17.74 -3.99
N LEU A 263 -16.92 -17.06 -4.97
CA LEU A 263 -16.25 -16.08 -5.83
C LEU A 263 -16.45 -14.62 -5.41
N THR A 264 -17.60 -14.25 -4.84
CA THR A 264 -17.87 -12.84 -4.47
C THR A 264 -17.16 -12.43 -3.16
N ARG A 265 -17.25 -13.25 -2.11
CA ARG A 265 -16.72 -12.93 -0.77
C ARG A 265 -15.21 -12.63 -0.68
N PRO A 266 -14.31 -13.27 -1.46
CA PRO A 266 -12.89 -12.90 -1.46
C PRO A 266 -12.63 -11.46 -1.90
N TYR A 267 -13.34 -10.97 -2.93
CA TYR A 267 -13.24 -9.60 -3.41
C TYR A 267 -13.75 -8.59 -2.36
N ASP A 268 -14.91 -8.87 -1.74
CA ASP A 268 -15.47 -8.01 -0.70
C ASP A 268 -14.51 -7.81 0.47
N LEU A 269 -13.85 -8.89 0.93
CA LEU A 269 -12.90 -8.84 2.05
C LEU A 269 -11.62 -8.07 1.70
N LEU A 270 -11.12 -8.21 0.48
CA LEU A 270 -9.93 -7.49 0.02
C LEU A 270 -10.22 -5.99 -0.13
N LEU A 271 -11.33 -5.63 -0.77
CA LEU A 271 -11.79 -4.24 -0.91
C LEU A 271 -12.20 -3.60 0.43
N ARG A 272 -12.73 -4.37 1.38
CA ARG A 272 -13.05 -3.88 2.72
C ARG A 272 -11.79 -3.66 3.56
N LYS A 273 -10.77 -4.52 3.45
CA LYS A 273 -9.51 -4.32 4.19
C LYS A 273 -8.76 -3.07 3.70
N ILE A 274 -8.75 -2.82 2.39
CA ILE A 274 -8.20 -1.59 1.81
C ILE A 274 -8.96 -0.37 2.37
N ARG A 275 -10.30 -0.34 2.25
CA ARG A 275 -11.11 0.79 2.74
C ARG A 275 -11.08 0.99 4.26
N MET A 276 -10.86 -0.05 5.06
CA MET A 276 -10.63 0.10 6.51
C MET A 276 -9.28 0.75 6.81
N ASN A 277 -8.21 0.34 6.13
CA ASN A 277 -6.89 0.96 6.29
C ASN A 277 -6.91 2.43 5.84
N GLU A 278 -7.59 2.72 4.73
CA GLU A 278 -7.82 4.07 4.19
C GLU A 278 -8.60 4.95 5.18
N HIS A 279 -9.69 4.45 5.76
CA HIS A 279 -10.48 5.18 6.76
C HIS A 279 -9.66 5.49 8.04
N VAL A 280 -8.94 4.50 8.58
CA VAL A 280 -8.09 4.71 9.78
C VAL A 280 -6.96 5.72 9.50
N LEU A 281 -6.36 5.67 8.31
CA LEU A 281 -5.35 6.64 7.91
C LEU A 281 -5.94 8.06 7.78
N ASN A 282 -7.13 8.19 7.20
CA ASN A 282 -7.81 9.47 7.03
C ASN A 282 -8.21 10.12 8.37
N GLU A 283 -8.75 9.37 9.33
CA GLU A 283 -9.04 9.92 10.67
C GLU A 283 -7.76 10.33 11.40
N ARG A 284 -6.66 9.56 11.27
CA ARG A 284 -5.38 9.95 11.87
C ARG A 284 -4.77 11.19 11.22
N ILE A 285 -5.01 11.41 9.92
CA ILE A 285 -4.64 12.65 9.22
C ILE A 285 -5.50 13.83 9.72
N LYS A 286 -6.81 13.66 9.94
CA LYS A 286 -7.68 14.70 10.54
C LYS A 286 -7.17 15.13 11.92
N GLU A 287 -6.92 14.16 12.81
CA GLU A 287 -6.43 14.37 14.18
C GLU A 287 -5.12 15.18 14.17
N LEU A 288 -4.11 14.71 13.42
CA LEU A 288 -2.82 15.38 13.32
C LEU A 288 -2.93 16.77 12.70
N THR A 289 -3.80 16.96 11.69
CA THR A 289 -4.05 18.27 11.07
C THR A 289 -4.70 19.25 12.04
N CYS A 290 -5.65 18.78 12.87
CA CYS A 290 -6.30 19.58 13.91
C CYS A 290 -5.27 20.03 14.96
N LEU A 291 -4.51 19.08 15.52
CA LEU A 291 -3.50 19.37 16.55
C LEU A 291 -2.36 20.25 16.02
N TYR A 292 -1.94 20.07 14.76
CA TYR A 292 -0.96 20.95 14.11
C TYR A 292 -1.49 22.37 13.93
N ARG A 293 -2.71 22.53 13.38
CA ARG A 293 -3.33 23.87 13.21
C ARG A 293 -3.52 24.59 14.54
N ILE A 294 -4.01 23.90 15.57
CA ILE A 294 -4.13 24.43 16.93
C ILE A 294 -2.76 24.86 17.48
N SER A 295 -1.68 24.15 17.16
CA SER A 295 -0.31 24.55 17.56
C SER A 295 0.15 25.81 16.81
N SER A 296 -0.07 25.89 15.49
CA SER A 296 0.30 27.09 14.71
C SER A 296 -0.46 28.36 15.14
N LEU A 297 -1.69 28.24 15.67
CA LEU A 297 -2.43 29.36 16.26
C LEU A 297 -1.83 29.90 17.56
N VAL A 298 -1.01 29.10 18.25
CA VAL A 298 -0.38 29.41 19.54
C VAL A 298 1.01 30.02 19.38
N GLU A 299 1.58 29.86 18.20
CA GLU A 299 2.86 30.44 17.74
C GLU A 299 2.67 31.82 17.08
N GLN A 300 1.43 32.22 16.76
CA GLN A 300 1.10 33.57 16.29
C GLN A 300 1.08 34.58 17.45
N GLU A 301 2.13 35.39 17.55
CA GLU A 301 2.27 36.47 18.55
C GLU A 301 1.04 37.40 18.61
N GLY A 302 0.64 37.77 19.84
CA GLY A 302 -0.43 38.76 20.08
C GLY A 302 -1.87 38.26 19.97
N SER A 303 -2.12 36.95 19.79
CA SER A 303 -3.48 36.41 19.78
C SER A 303 -4.08 36.32 21.20
N SER A 304 -5.22 36.99 21.44
CA SER A 304 -5.91 36.97 22.74
C SER A 304 -6.70 35.67 22.98
N ILE A 305 -6.95 35.32 24.25
CA ILE A 305 -7.65 34.06 24.60
C ILE A 305 -9.00 33.90 23.88
N PRO A 306 -9.90 34.91 23.81
CA PRO A 306 -11.16 34.78 23.07
C PRO A 306 -10.95 34.42 21.59
N ALA A 307 -9.96 35.03 20.93
CA ALA A 307 -9.66 34.77 19.52
C ALA A 307 -9.00 33.40 19.32
N ILE A 308 -8.18 32.92 20.25
CA ILE A 308 -7.62 31.56 20.23
C ILE A 308 -8.74 30.53 20.41
N LEU A 309 -9.67 30.75 21.34
CA LEU A 309 -10.79 29.85 21.60
C LEU A 309 -11.78 29.80 20.43
N GLU A 310 -12.16 30.94 19.88
CA GLU A 310 -13.02 31.05 18.69
C GLU A 310 -12.42 30.29 17.49
N LYS A 311 -11.14 30.55 17.16
CA LYS A 311 -10.43 29.84 16.08
C LYS A 311 -10.28 28.34 16.39
N THR A 312 -10.02 27.95 17.64
CA THR A 312 -9.88 26.53 18.04
C THR A 312 -11.21 25.78 17.91
N VAL A 313 -12.30 26.38 18.35
CA VAL A 313 -13.66 25.84 18.22
C VAL A 313 -14.02 25.59 16.74
N ALA A 314 -13.58 26.46 15.81
CA ALA A 314 -13.76 26.23 14.38
C ALA A 314 -12.90 25.10 13.79
N LEU A 315 -11.81 24.68 14.46
CA LEU A 315 -10.91 23.61 14.01
C LEU A 315 -11.31 22.20 14.48
N ILE A 316 -12.21 22.09 15.47
CA ILE A 316 -12.62 20.80 16.03
C ILE A 316 -13.62 20.05 15.13
N PRO A 317 -14.74 20.65 14.63
CA PRO A 317 -15.69 19.93 13.77
C PRO A 317 -15.09 19.30 12.51
N PRO A 318 -14.18 19.97 11.75
CA PRO A 318 -13.50 19.35 10.59
C PRO A 318 -12.67 18.11 10.92
N ALA A 319 -12.36 17.87 12.20
CA ALA A 319 -11.53 16.76 12.65
C ALA A 319 -12.33 15.55 13.14
N MET A 320 -13.65 15.67 13.30
CA MET A 320 -14.55 14.59 13.73
C MET A 320 -14.89 13.63 12.58
N GLN A 321 -15.50 12.49 12.90
CA GLN A 321 -15.98 11.50 11.93
C GLN A 321 -17.05 12.10 11.00
N TYR A 322 -17.95 12.94 11.53
CA TYR A 322 -19.04 13.57 10.77
C TYR A 322 -19.04 15.11 10.85
N PRO A 323 -18.11 15.82 10.16
CA PRO A 323 -17.97 17.27 10.26
C PRO A 323 -19.25 18.07 9.98
N GLU A 324 -20.04 17.65 8.97
CA GLU A 324 -21.27 18.31 8.51
C GLU A 324 -22.36 18.48 9.59
N ILE A 325 -22.32 17.62 10.63
CA ILE A 325 -23.28 17.61 11.74
C ILE A 325 -22.58 17.77 13.10
N SER A 326 -21.27 17.96 13.10
CA SER A 326 -20.47 18.20 14.30
C SER A 326 -20.57 19.66 14.71
N GLY A 327 -20.77 19.90 15.99
CA GLY A 327 -20.55 21.20 16.59
C GLY A 327 -19.65 21.08 17.80
N ALA A 328 -18.76 22.06 17.97
CA ALA A 328 -17.92 22.18 19.15
C ALA A 328 -18.37 23.38 20.00
N ARG A 329 -18.35 23.20 21.31
CA ARG A 329 -18.39 24.26 22.32
C ARG A 329 -17.09 24.23 23.10
N ILE A 330 -16.49 25.40 23.32
CA ILE A 330 -15.63 25.59 24.48
C ILE A 330 -16.36 26.54 25.43
N GLU A 331 -16.76 26.03 26.58
CA GLU A 331 -17.20 26.87 27.71
C GLU A 331 -15.95 27.29 28.49
N PHE A 332 -15.80 28.59 28.74
CA PHE A 332 -14.64 29.14 29.45
C PHE A 332 -15.00 30.40 30.24
N ASP A 333 -14.76 30.40 31.55
CA ASP A 333 -15.13 31.50 32.47
C ASP A 333 -16.60 32.00 32.35
N GLY A 334 -17.52 31.11 31.95
CA GLY A 334 -18.94 31.45 31.73
C GLY A 334 -19.24 32.13 30.40
N VAL A 335 -18.26 32.20 29.48
CA VAL A 335 -18.45 32.58 28.07
C VAL A 335 -18.43 31.31 27.22
N GLU A 336 -19.42 31.16 26.34
CA GLU A 336 -19.51 30.04 25.40
C GLU A 336 -18.96 30.43 24.02
N TYR A 337 -17.91 29.74 23.57
CA TYR A 337 -17.40 29.80 22.21
C TYR A 337 -17.98 28.60 21.46
N THR A 338 -18.80 28.84 20.43
CA THR A 338 -19.51 27.77 19.70
C THR A 338 -19.23 27.80 18.21
N SER A 339 -19.08 26.63 17.59
CA SER A 339 -18.93 26.53 16.14
C SER A 339 -20.29 26.64 15.46
N SER A 340 -20.29 26.99 14.17
CA SER A 340 -21.45 26.75 13.31
C SER A 340 -21.87 25.29 13.41
N GLY A 341 -23.07 25.02 13.92
CA GLY A 341 -23.63 23.67 14.09
C GLY A 341 -23.67 23.10 15.52
N PHE A 342 -23.18 23.81 16.55
CA PHE A 342 -23.31 23.33 17.94
C PHE A 342 -24.76 23.31 18.43
N SER A 343 -25.16 22.19 19.05
CA SER A 343 -26.43 22.04 19.75
C SER A 343 -26.31 20.98 20.85
N VAL A 344 -26.91 21.24 22.02
CA VAL A 344 -26.84 20.31 23.15
C VAL A 344 -27.68 19.07 22.85
N THR A 345 -27.03 17.90 22.75
CA THR A 345 -27.67 16.60 22.52
C THR A 345 -27.37 15.62 23.65
N PRO A 346 -28.09 14.48 23.79
CA PRO A 346 -27.95 13.59 24.95
C PRO A 346 -26.59 12.89 25.06
N HIS A 347 -25.81 12.87 23.98
CA HIS A 347 -24.48 12.25 23.90
C HIS A 347 -23.50 13.29 23.38
N MET A 348 -22.68 13.85 24.29
CA MET A 348 -21.62 14.79 23.97
C MET A 348 -20.29 14.30 24.54
N LEU A 349 -19.22 14.38 23.74
CA LEU A 349 -17.86 14.12 24.17
C LEU A 349 -17.30 15.39 24.82
N GLY A 350 -17.27 15.41 26.16
CA GLY A 350 -16.91 16.60 26.93
C GLY A 350 -15.73 16.38 27.88
N GLN A 351 -14.59 17.02 27.60
CA GLN A 351 -13.37 16.96 28.40
C GLN A 351 -13.09 18.28 29.11
N ASP A 352 -12.78 18.20 30.40
CA ASP A 352 -12.37 19.35 31.22
C ASP A 352 -11.09 20.01 30.67
N ILE A 353 -11.16 21.32 30.40
CA ILE A 353 -9.96 22.15 30.26
C ILE A 353 -9.43 22.41 31.67
N ARG A 354 -8.30 21.77 32.01
CA ARG A 354 -7.67 21.91 33.33
C ARG A 354 -6.47 22.85 33.27
N VAL A 355 -6.52 23.91 34.06
CA VAL A 355 -5.46 24.91 34.27
C VAL A 355 -5.02 24.78 35.73
N ARG A 356 -3.73 24.57 35.99
CA ARG A 356 -3.20 24.28 37.35
C ARG A 356 -3.99 23.22 38.14
N GLY A 357 -4.49 22.20 37.44
CA GLY A 357 -5.28 21.11 38.03
C GLY A 357 -6.73 21.46 38.42
N LYS A 358 -7.19 22.70 38.22
CA LYS A 358 -8.60 23.08 38.34
C LYS A 358 -9.27 23.10 36.96
N THR A 359 -10.49 22.62 36.87
CA THR A 359 -11.32 22.79 35.66
C THR A 359 -11.65 24.28 35.51
N ALA A 360 -11.13 24.90 34.44
CA ALA A 360 -11.30 26.32 34.11
C ALA A 360 -12.28 26.53 32.92
N GLY A 361 -12.62 25.45 32.24
CA GLY A 361 -13.56 25.40 31.13
C GLY A 361 -13.77 23.96 30.69
N ARG A 362 -14.48 23.74 29.59
CA ARG A 362 -14.73 22.41 29.02
C ARG A 362 -14.73 22.48 27.50
N VAL A 363 -13.98 21.58 26.85
CA VAL A 363 -14.14 21.30 25.42
C VAL A 363 -15.24 20.27 25.30
N GLU A 364 -16.27 20.56 24.52
CA GLU A 364 -17.37 19.64 24.26
C GLU A 364 -17.63 19.55 22.76
N VAL A 365 -17.82 18.33 22.25
CA VAL A 365 -18.36 18.09 20.92
C VAL A 365 -19.71 17.42 21.03
N SER A 366 -20.65 17.93 20.26
CA SER A 366 -21.98 17.37 20.05
C SER A 366 -22.15 16.99 18.58
N TYR A 367 -22.68 15.81 18.32
CA TYR A 367 -23.36 15.57 17.05
C TYR A 367 -24.77 16.17 17.15
N SER A 368 -25.12 17.05 16.21
CA SER A 368 -26.43 17.74 16.15
C SER A 368 -27.61 16.83 15.77
N GLN A 369 -27.31 15.60 15.36
CA GLN A 369 -28.26 14.51 15.17
C GLN A 369 -27.95 13.41 16.19
N ASP A 370 -28.98 12.77 16.73
CA ASP A 370 -28.78 11.68 17.69
C ASP A 370 -28.31 10.40 16.97
N LEU A 371 -27.01 10.13 17.06
CA LEU A 371 -26.36 8.95 16.49
C LEU A 371 -26.35 7.73 17.45
N SER A 372 -26.91 7.85 18.67
CA SER A 372 -26.79 6.86 19.75
C SER A 372 -27.69 5.61 19.61
N GLY A 373 -27.77 5.07 18.40
CA GLY A 373 -28.64 3.95 18.01
C GLY A 373 -28.37 2.62 18.72
N GLY A 374 -28.75 2.52 19.99
CA GLY A 374 -28.65 1.32 20.83
C GLY A 374 -27.76 1.43 22.07
N GLY A 375 -27.39 2.64 22.52
CA GLY A 375 -26.54 2.82 23.72
C GLY A 375 -25.06 2.50 23.50
N ILE A 376 -24.60 2.65 22.25
CA ILE A 376 -23.19 2.71 21.89
C ILE A 376 -22.80 4.20 21.88
N ASP A 377 -21.63 4.53 22.41
CA ASP A 377 -21.07 5.88 22.33
C ASP A 377 -20.91 6.28 20.85
N PRO A 378 -21.50 7.41 20.39
CA PRO A 378 -21.36 7.84 18.99
C PRO A 378 -19.97 8.39 18.65
N PHE A 379 -19.07 8.56 19.63
CA PHE A 379 -17.70 9.02 19.42
C PHE A 379 -16.70 7.86 19.34
N LEU A 380 -15.72 7.97 18.44
CA LEU A 380 -14.63 7.01 18.31
C LEU A 380 -13.59 7.19 19.43
N PRO A 381 -12.85 6.14 19.84
CA PRO A 381 -11.73 6.27 20.77
C PRO A 381 -10.68 7.30 20.32
N GLU A 382 -10.43 7.37 19.01
CA GLU A 382 -9.54 8.36 18.39
C GLU A 382 -10.06 9.80 18.54
N GLU A 383 -11.38 10.01 18.58
CA GLU A 383 -11.98 11.32 18.89
C GLU A 383 -11.89 11.64 20.39
N GLN A 384 -12.05 10.64 21.27
CA GLN A 384 -11.84 10.80 22.71
C GLN A 384 -10.39 11.20 23.03
N ASP A 385 -9.42 10.58 22.37
CA ASP A 385 -8.00 10.94 22.45
C ASP A 385 -7.75 12.34 21.86
N LEU A 386 -8.35 12.69 20.72
CA LEU A 386 -8.25 14.03 20.11
C LEU A 386 -8.80 15.12 21.04
N ILE A 387 -10.02 14.98 21.57
CA ILE A 387 -10.60 15.98 22.48
C ILE A 387 -9.85 16.03 23.80
N THR A 388 -9.26 14.91 24.25
CA THR A 388 -8.31 14.90 25.38
C THR A 388 -7.03 15.69 25.08
N ALA A 389 -6.44 15.51 23.90
CA ALA A 389 -5.26 16.25 23.47
C ALA A 389 -5.54 17.74 23.22
N VAL A 390 -6.73 18.09 22.70
CA VAL A 390 -7.17 19.47 22.51
C VAL A 390 -7.44 20.15 23.84
N ALA A 391 -8.17 19.52 24.77
CA ALA A 391 -8.41 20.08 26.11
C ALA A 391 -7.11 20.23 26.92
N GLY A 392 -6.17 19.28 26.77
CA GLY A 392 -4.83 19.38 27.36
C GLY A 392 -4.00 20.52 26.77
N ARG A 393 -3.96 20.66 25.43
CA ARG A 393 -3.30 21.80 24.77
C ARG A 393 -3.95 23.12 25.15
N MET A 394 -5.29 23.22 25.15
CA MET A 394 -6.00 24.40 25.62
C MET A 394 -5.70 24.71 27.09
N GLY A 395 -5.59 23.71 27.97
CA GLY A 395 -5.14 23.90 29.35
C GLY A 395 -3.77 24.57 29.44
N HIS A 396 -2.78 24.06 28.70
CA HIS A 396 -1.44 24.66 28.64
C HIS A 396 -1.40 26.04 27.97
N VAL A 397 -2.16 26.24 26.89
CA VAL A 397 -2.24 27.51 26.16
C VAL A 397 -2.91 28.59 26.99
N ILE A 398 -4.06 28.27 27.59
CA ILE A 398 -4.76 29.18 28.50
C ILE A 398 -3.93 29.43 29.75
N GLU A 399 -3.19 28.44 30.27
CA GLU A 399 -2.28 28.71 31.37
C GLU A 399 -1.14 29.66 30.97
N ARG A 400 -0.58 29.51 29.76
CA ARG A 400 0.43 30.44 29.21
C ARG A 400 -0.16 31.84 29.04
N VAL A 401 -1.24 31.98 28.27
CA VAL A 401 -1.82 33.28 27.94
C VAL A 401 -2.51 33.93 29.15
N ARG A 402 -3.07 33.19 30.11
CA ARG A 402 -3.51 33.79 31.39
C ARG A 402 -2.35 34.16 32.31
N ALA A 403 -1.22 33.47 32.26
CA ALA A 403 -0.02 33.93 32.94
C ALA A 403 0.50 35.22 32.29
N GLU A 404 0.53 35.29 30.95
CA GLU A 404 0.92 36.48 30.17
C GLU A 404 -0.05 37.66 30.41
N ASP A 405 -1.37 37.48 30.26
CA ASP A 405 -2.40 38.51 30.49
C ASP A 405 -2.46 38.98 31.96
N ALA A 406 -2.40 38.06 32.93
CA ALA A 406 -2.47 38.44 34.35
C ALA A 406 -1.16 39.05 34.85
N LEU A 407 -0.01 38.64 34.30
CA LEU A 407 1.27 39.34 34.50
C LEU A 407 1.16 40.75 33.91
N THR A 408 0.72 40.89 32.66
CA THR A 408 0.56 42.19 31.97
C THR A 408 -0.41 43.12 32.70
N ALA A 409 -1.57 42.64 33.15
CA ALA A 409 -2.55 43.45 33.88
C ALA A 409 -2.10 43.81 35.31
N SER A 410 -1.36 42.91 35.98
CA SER A 410 -0.76 43.19 37.29
C SER A 410 0.38 44.20 37.15
N GLU A 411 1.26 44.03 36.17
CA GLU A 411 2.28 45.01 35.78
C GLU A 411 1.62 46.35 35.48
N GLN A 412 0.64 46.44 34.57
CA GLN A 412 0.00 47.70 34.22
C GLN A 412 -0.64 48.39 35.44
N LYS A 413 -1.28 47.66 36.37
CA LYS A 413 -1.86 48.28 37.57
C LYS A 413 -0.80 48.79 38.53
N TYR A 414 0.24 48.01 38.82
CA TYR A 414 1.35 48.49 39.66
C TYR A 414 2.06 49.65 38.98
N ARG A 415 2.51 49.46 37.74
CA ARG A 415 3.21 50.43 36.90
C ARG A 415 2.42 51.74 36.73
N THR A 416 1.09 51.73 36.67
CA THR A 416 0.32 53.00 36.63
C THR A 416 0.42 53.82 37.93
N LEU A 417 0.41 53.21 39.11
CA LEU A 417 0.61 53.93 40.39
C LEU A 417 2.06 54.38 40.58
N PHE A 418 2.98 53.59 40.06
CA PHE A 418 4.43 53.74 40.07
C PHE A 418 4.89 54.92 39.19
N GLU A 419 4.42 54.96 37.94
CA GLU A 419 4.78 55.93 36.90
C GLU A 419 4.13 57.32 37.12
N ASN A 420 3.39 57.49 38.22
CA ASN A 420 2.77 58.77 38.62
C ASN A 420 3.16 59.22 40.05
N MET A 421 4.07 58.51 40.72
CA MET A 421 4.66 58.94 41.99
C MET A 421 5.77 59.98 41.75
N LEU A 422 5.84 61.04 42.56
CA LEU A 422 6.69 62.23 42.34
C LEU A 422 8.14 62.14 42.85
N GLU A 423 8.43 61.15 43.69
CA GLU A 423 9.78 60.83 44.17
C GLU A 423 10.34 59.65 43.36
N GLY A 424 11.66 59.55 43.22
CA GLY A 424 12.26 58.42 42.53
C GLY A 424 12.19 57.17 43.40
N PHE A 425 11.54 56.09 42.95
CA PHE A 425 11.18 54.98 43.83
C PHE A 425 11.61 53.65 43.22
N ALA A 426 12.57 52.96 43.84
CA ALA A 426 13.10 51.67 43.40
C ALA A 426 12.99 50.60 44.50
N TYR A 427 12.21 49.54 44.27
CA TYR A 427 12.22 48.36 45.13
C TYR A 427 13.53 47.56 44.93
N CYS A 428 14.02 46.74 45.89
CA CYS A 428 15.44 46.34 45.98
C CYS A 428 15.75 44.98 46.71
N ARG A 429 16.95 44.38 46.49
CA ARG A 429 17.43 43.11 47.13
C ARG A 429 18.78 43.20 47.89
N MET A 430 18.95 43.77 49.12
CA MET A 430 20.32 43.83 49.73
C MET A 430 20.85 42.65 50.57
N ILE A 431 20.14 42.02 51.51
CA ILE A 431 20.73 41.19 52.59
C ILE A 431 21.85 41.82 53.50
N TYR A 432 21.97 41.28 54.72
CA TYR A 432 23.18 41.24 55.57
C TYR A 432 23.54 39.75 55.70
N ASP A 433 23.95 39.20 54.55
CA ASP A 433 23.76 37.87 53.94
C ASP A 433 22.77 36.83 54.51
N ALA A 434 22.68 35.72 53.76
CA ALA A 434 22.55 34.40 54.35
C ALA A 434 23.33 34.28 55.69
N GLU A 435 24.60 34.73 55.70
CA GLU A 435 25.49 35.04 56.83
C GLU A 435 25.26 36.42 57.51
N GLY A 436 25.92 37.52 57.07
CA GLY A 436 26.19 38.69 57.92
C GLY A 436 26.96 39.94 57.39
N THR A 437 27.05 40.30 56.09
CA THR A 437 27.52 41.60 55.54
C THR A 437 27.18 41.83 54.04
N PRO A 438 26.33 42.83 53.64
CA PRO A 438 26.71 43.65 52.46
C PRO A 438 26.18 43.36 51.02
N VAL A 439 25.01 42.73 50.81
CA VAL A 439 24.82 41.61 49.83
C VAL A 439 24.81 41.82 48.30
N ASP A 440 25.39 42.90 47.78
CA ASP A 440 24.89 43.59 46.56
C ASP A 440 23.36 43.86 46.59
N TRP A 441 22.81 44.69 45.70
CA TRP A 441 21.37 44.66 45.40
C TRP A 441 21.26 44.01 43.98
N GLU A 442 20.14 43.57 43.41
CA GLU A 442 20.11 42.81 42.13
C GLU A 442 19.10 43.43 41.15
N TYR A 443 19.46 44.29 40.17
CA TYR A 443 18.53 45.38 39.82
C TYR A 443 17.24 44.90 38.97
N LEU A 444 15.92 45.11 39.36
CA LEU A 444 14.65 44.90 38.58
C LEU A 444 13.21 45.64 38.78
N ASP A 445 12.89 46.73 39.55
CA ASP A 445 11.50 47.36 39.67
C ASP A 445 11.27 48.93 40.00
N VAL A 446 10.79 49.84 39.07
CA VAL A 446 10.39 51.34 39.13
C VAL A 446 9.29 51.65 38.08
N ASN A 447 8.47 52.74 37.98
CA ASN A 447 8.40 54.17 38.44
C ASN A 447 9.03 55.26 37.52
N ARG A 448 8.39 56.45 37.40
CA ARG A 448 8.70 57.49 36.39
C ARG A 448 9.46 58.71 36.91
N ALA A 449 9.16 59.19 38.11
CA ALA A 449 9.88 60.34 38.66
C ALA A 449 11.33 60.01 39.03
N PHE A 450 11.67 58.72 39.21
CA PHE A 450 13.07 58.29 39.15
C PHE A 450 13.66 58.75 37.81
N GLY A 451 12.99 58.44 36.70
CA GLY A 451 13.32 58.95 35.38
C GLY A 451 13.53 60.46 35.25
N ASP A 452 12.69 61.28 35.88
CA ASP A 452 12.78 62.74 35.77
C ASP A 452 13.81 63.35 36.76
N LEU A 453 14.02 62.75 37.93
CA LEU A 453 14.98 63.21 38.96
C LEU A 453 16.41 62.71 38.74
N THR A 454 16.56 61.55 38.11
CA THR A 454 17.86 60.88 37.88
C THR A 454 18.34 60.97 36.43
N GLY A 455 17.42 61.23 35.49
CA GLY A 455 17.62 61.29 34.02
C GLY A 455 17.29 60.01 33.29
N LEU A 456 16.95 58.98 34.03
CA LEU A 456 17.16 57.61 33.60
C LEU A 456 15.83 56.87 33.71
N GLN A 457 15.17 56.65 32.57
CA GLN A 457 13.86 55.97 32.44
C GLN A 457 14.10 54.59 31.78
N ASN A 458 13.29 53.56 32.04
CA ASN A 458 13.54 52.16 31.60
C ASN A 458 14.82 51.50 32.15
N ILE A 459 15.40 52.19 33.12
CA ILE A 459 15.06 51.73 34.44
C ILE A 459 13.61 51.22 34.60
N ALA A 460 13.50 49.96 34.99
CA ALA A 460 12.39 49.54 35.82
C ALA A 460 13.11 49.13 37.09
N GLY A 461 13.34 50.10 37.97
CA GLY A 461 13.89 50.02 39.30
C GLY A 461 15.32 50.45 39.45
N LYS A 462 16.28 49.63 39.00
CA LYS A 462 16.15 48.20 38.89
C LYS A 462 15.91 47.67 40.40
N ARG A 463 16.81 47.04 41.13
CA ARG A 463 16.93 46.55 42.53
C ARG A 463 18.46 46.43 43.03
N VAL A 464 19.48 47.13 42.41
CA VAL A 464 20.86 47.79 42.61
C VAL A 464 21.23 49.00 41.65
N LEU A 465 20.94 50.23 42.09
CA LEU A 465 21.49 51.58 41.76
C LEU A 465 21.53 52.30 40.33
N GLU A 466 21.83 51.71 39.14
CA GLU A 466 22.17 52.53 37.90
C GLU A 466 21.06 53.35 37.20
N ALA A 467 20.34 52.83 36.16
CA ALA A 467 19.46 53.67 35.32
C ALA A 467 18.70 53.15 34.04
N ILE A 468 18.66 51.94 33.47
CA ILE A 468 19.50 50.76 33.35
C ILE A 468 20.01 50.09 34.64
N PRO A 469 19.35 49.03 35.12
CA PRO A 469 20.40 47.64 35.98
C PRO A 469 21.62 47.69 37.04
N GLY A 470 22.36 48.76 37.47
CA GLY A 470 23.67 48.56 38.25
C GLY A 470 24.52 49.43 39.28
N ILE A 471 24.44 50.76 39.59
CA ILE A 471 25.53 51.58 40.27
C ILE A 471 25.75 51.42 41.80
N ARG A 472 25.75 50.21 42.37
CA ARG A 472 26.19 49.96 43.77
C ARG A 472 27.47 50.75 44.15
N THR A 473 28.48 50.68 43.28
CA THR A 473 29.80 51.35 43.39
C THR A 473 29.79 52.85 43.10
N LEU A 474 28.71 53.39 42.53
CA LEU A 474 28.46 54.82 42.33
C LEU A 474 28.60 55.62 43.62
N ASN A 475 27.97 55.14 44.70
CA ASN A 475 28.11 55.69 46.06
C ASN A 475 28.01 54.54 47.10
N PRO A 476 29.10 53.83 47.41
CA PRO A 476 29.00 52.55 48.11
C PRO A 476 28.81 52.63 49.64
N GLU A 477 28.63 53.81 50.25
CA GLU A 477 28.02 53.86 51.60
C GLU A 477 26.63 53.22 51.59
N LEU A 478 25.87 53.46 50.51
CA LEU A 478 24.61 52.76 50.28
C LEU A 478 24.82 51.24 50.27
N PHE A 479 25.94 50.76 49.70
CA PHE A 479 26.33 49.33 49.57
C PHE A 479 26.39 48.58 50.91
N ALA A 480 26.61 49.28 52.03
CA ALA A 480 26.59 48.69 53.37
C ALA A 480 25.32 49.07 54.16
N THR A 481 24.85 50.29 53.96
CA THR A 481 23.74 50.90 54.68
C THR A 481 22.45 50.09 54.51
N TYR A 482 22.05 49.80 53.28
CA TYR A 482 20.78 49.07 53.06
C TYR A 482 20.85 47.58 53.36
N GLY A 483 21.99 47.09 53.85
CA GLY A 483 22.28 45.65 53.95
C GLY A 483 22.18 45.20 55.36
N ARG A 484 22.82 45.97 56.25
CA ARG A 484 22.29 46.10 57.61
C ARG A 484 20.76 46.19 57.53
N VAL A 485 20.19 47.15 56.80
CA VAL A 485 18.71 47.19 56.64
C VAL A 485 18.12 45.86 56.17
N ALA A 486 18.66 45.22 55.12
CA ALA A 486 18.07 44.05 54.45
C ALA A 486 18.35 42.64 55.03
N MET A 487 19.02 42.49 56.18
CA MET A 487 18.59 41.42 57.11
C MET A 487 18.31 41.86 58.55
N THR A 488 18.68 43.07 58.99
CA THR A 488 18.24 43.56 60.31
C THR A 488 16.77 43.95 60.32
N GLY A 489 16.19 44.31 59.17
CA GLY A 489 14.92 45.02 59.04
C GLY A 489 15.03 46.55 59.20
N ASN A 490 16.06 47.05 59.90
CA ASN A 490 16.15 48.42 60.43
C ASN A 490 16.47 49.46 59.34
N PRO A 491 15.60 50.44 59.04
CA PRO A 491 15.80 51.52 58.07
C PRO A 491 17.05 52.41 58.25
N GLU A 492 17.67 52.86 57.15
CA GLU A 492 18.84 53.77 57.13
C GLU A 492 18.83 54.72 55.88
N LYS A 493 19.62 55.82 55.87
CA LYS A 493 19.63 56.89 54.84
C LYS A 493 21.00 57.64 54.75
N PHE A 494 21.33 58.27 53.60
CA PHE A 494 22.51 59.15 53.36
C PHE A 494 22.27 60.05 52.11
N GLU A 495 23.30 60.75 51.63
CA GLU A 495 23.33 61.57 50.39
C GLU A 495 24.44 61.09 49.42
N ILE A 496 24.21 61.25 48.11
CA ILE A 496 24.92 60.54 47.02
C ILE A 496 25.12 61.46 45.81
N ASP A 497 26.31 61.47 45.20
CA ASP A 497 26.48 62.19 43.93
C ASP A 497 25.97 61.34 42.76
N PHE A 498 24.87 61.79 42.17
CA PHE A 498 24.11 61.14 41.12
C PHE A 498 24.42 61.80 39.76
N LEU A 499 25.68 61.64 39.38
CA LEU A 499 26.25 62.18 38.14
C LEU A 499 25.46 61.95 36.83
N PRO A 500 24.57 60.94 36.67
CA PRO A 500 23.81 60.77 35.42
C PRO A 500 22.86 61.90 34.97
N LEU A 501 22.39 62.80 35.85
CA LEU A 501 21.80 64.10 35.42
C LEU A 501 22.74 65.28 35.68
N ASN A 502 23.97 65.01 36.11
CA ASN A 502 24.88 65.96 36.74
C ASN A 502 24.22 66.58 38.00
N LYS A 503 23.89 65.74 39.00
CA LYS A 503 23.16 66.12 40.23
C LYS A 503 23.62 65.34 41.46
N TRP A 504 23.57 65.90 42.68
CA TRP A 504 23.41 65.06 43.89
C TRP A 504 21.98 64.56 44.02
N LEU A 505 21.77 63.37 44.62
CA LEU A 505 20.50 62.95 45.22
C LEU A 505 20.66 62.58 46.72
N LYS A 506 19.56 62.56 47.45
CA LYS A 506 19.39 62.01 48.79
C LYS A 506 18.59 60.71 48.68
N VAL A 507 18.93 59.65 49.43
CA VAL A 507 18.20 58.37 49.29
C VAL A 507 17.88 57.71 50.63
N SER A 508 16.66 57.16 50.72
CA SER A 508 16.03 56.62 51.93
C SER A 508 15.66 55.14 51.80
N VAL A 509 15.73 54.35 52.88
CA VAL A 509 15.57 52.88 52.79
C VAL A 509 14.92 52.16 53.96
N PHE A 510 14.25 51.03 53.66
CA PHE A 510 13.65 50.09 54.62
C PHE A 510 13.49 48.65 54.04
N SER A 511 13.53 47.60 54.88
CA SER A 511 13.53 46.18 54.47
C SER A 511 12.18 45.46 54.62
N PRO A 512 11.51 44.97 53.55
CA PRO A 512 10.29 44.17 53.67
C PRO A 512 10.54 42.67 53.94
N GLN A 513 11.71 42.12 53.61
CA GLN A 513 12.05 40.72 53.95
C GLN A 513 13.57 40.52 54.01
N LYS A 514 14.01 39.42 54.66
CA LYS A 514 15.41 39.00 54.60
C LYS A 514 15.84 38.90 53.14
N ASP A 515 17.00 39.47 52.84
CA ASP A 515 17.58 39.66 51.52
C ASP A 515 17.09 40.91 50.75
N TYR A 516 16.08 41.67 51.20
CA TYR A 516 15.43 42.71 50.37
C TYR A 516 15.11 44.03 51.11
N PHE A 517 14.94 45.12 50.36
CA PHE A 517 14.61 46.48 50.87
C PHE A 517 14.02 47.38 49.76
N VAL A 518 13.70 48.66 50.00
CA VAL A 518 13.20 49.63 49.00
C VAL A 518 13.95 50.98 49.11
N ALA A 519 14.56 51.49 48.04
CA ALA A 519 15.24 52.80 47.95
C ALA A 519 14.37 53.91 47.36
N VAL A 520 14.36 55.11 47.97
CA VAL A 520 13.58 56.28 47.51
C VAL A 520 14.43 57.55 47.47
N PHE A 521 14.36 58.31 46.37
CA PHE A 521 15.34 59.28 45.86
C PHE A 521 14.76 60.71 45.69
N GLU A 522 15.52 61.71 46.13
CA GLU A 522 15.19 63.16 46.18
C GLU A 522 16.39 64.00 45.70
N ASP A 523 16.21 65.16 45.06
CA ASP A 523 17.28 65.90 44.34
C ASP A 523 17.90 67.09 45.09
N VAL A 524 19.25 67.15 45.12
CA VAL A 524 20.04 68.24 45.73
C VAL A 524 21.21 68.75 44.84
N THR A 525 21.05 68.63 43.51
CA THR A 525 21.92 69.04 42.37
C THR A 525 23.19 69.87 42.64
N GLU A 526 23.08 71.17 42.93
CA GLU A 526 24.13 72.20 42.65
C GLU A 526 25.47 72.00 43.39
N ARG A 527 25.54 71.04 44.31
CA ARG A 527 26.58 70.95 45.35
C ARG A 527 27.76 70.00 45.08
N LYS A 528 27.93 69.33 43.92
CA LYS A 528 29.16 68.49 43.66
C LYS A 528 29.83 68.57 42.30
N LEU A 529 29.28 69.28 41.32
CA LEU A 529 29.58 69.08 39.89
C LEU A 529 31.02 69.42 39.44
N ALA A 530 31.91 69.78 40.39
CA ALA A 530 33.32 70.04 40.19
C ALA A 530 34.26 68.89 40.64
N GLU A 531 33.83 67.94 41.48
CA GLU A 531 34.74 66.96 42.11
C GLU A 531 34.72 65.57 41.44
N THR A 532 33.57 64.90 41.34
CA THR A 532 33.54 63.46 41.01
C THR A 532 33.75 63.15 39.52
N ALA A 533 33.61 64.14 38.63
CA ALA A 533 33.64 63.94 37.18
C ALA A 533 34.92 63.23 36.68
N LEU A 534 36.08 63.56 37.26
CA LEU A 534 37.37 62.94 36.89
C LEU A 534 37.49 61.48 37.37
N GLN A 535 36.90 61.17 38.53
CA GLN A 535 36.99 59.84 39.13
C GLN A 535 35.96 58.88 38.51
N LYS A 536 34.75 59.38 38.22
CA LYS A 536 33.64 58.60 37.66
C LYS A 536 34.00 58.00 36.30
N THR A 537 34.56 58.79 35.37
CA THR A 537 34.92 58.27 34.02
C THR A 537 35.95 57.14 34.06
N THR A 538 36.84 57.13 35.06
CA THR A 538 37.82 56.05 35.23
C THR A 538 37.17 54.77 35.75
N GLU A 539 36.22 54.89 36.68
CA GLU A 539 35.46 53.77 37.22
C GLU A 539 34.46 53.22 36.19
N GLU A 540 33.78 54.09 35.46
CA GLU A 540 32.91 53.75 34.33
C GLU A 540 33.68 52.99 33.25
N LEU A 541 34.87 53.44 32.84
CA LEU A 541 35.70 52.70 31.88
C LEU A 541 36.11 51.32 32.39
N ASN A 542 36.37 51.15 33.69
CA ASN A 542 36.66 49.83 34.27
C ASN A 542 35.39 48.95 34.37
N GLN A 543 34.22 49.52 34.65
CA GLN A 543 32.95 48.79 34.68
C GLN A 543 32.47 48.40 33.28
N PHE A 544 32.53 49.32 32.30
CA PHE A 544 32.31 48.99 30.88
C PHE A 544 33.27 47.89 30.41
N PHE A 545 34.54 47.96 30.81
CA PHE A 545 35.49 46.88 30.51
C PHE A 545 35.04 45.54 31.12
N THR A 546 34.68 45.54 32.41
CA THR A 546 34.40 44.32 33.20
C THR A 546 33.04 43.68 32.90
N VAL A 547 32.01 44.48 32.63
CA VAL A 547 30.59 44.08 32.48
C VAL A 547 30.19 43.87 31.02
N ALA A 548 31.04 44.26 30.06
CA ALA A 548 30.82 43.90 28.66
C ALA A 548 30.67 42.38 28.48
N LEU A 549 29.59 41.98 27.81
CA LEU A 549 29.33 40.60 27.39
C LEU A 549 30.33 40.13 26.32
N ASP A 550 30.85 41.09 25.55
CA ASP A 550 31.98 40.88 24.65
C ASP A 550 33.26 40.69 25.46
N LEU A 551 34.10 39.76 25.01
CA LEU A 551 35.43 39.44 25.52
C LEU A 551 36.38 40.61 25.22
N LEU A 552 36.54 41.52 26.18
CA LEU A 552 37.43 42.66 26.07
C LEU A 552 38.83 42.31 26.59
N CYS A 553 39.87 42.64 25.82
CA CYS A 553 41.24 42.44 26.22
C CYS A 553 42.17 43.61 25.82
N ILE A 554 43.26 43.72 26.56
CA ILE A 554 44.43 44.49 26.20
C ILE A 554 45.59 43.48 26.16
N ALA A 555 46.29 43.37 25.04
CA ALA A 555 47.45 42.49 24.85
C ALA A 555 48.70 43.29 24.49
N ASP A 556 49.88 42.66 24.51
CA ASP A 556 51.12 43.22 23.99
C ASP A 556 51.50 42.67 22.60
N LYS A 557 52.66 43.09 22.06
CA LYS A 557 53.15 42.65 20.74
C LYS A 557 53.91 41.32 20.80
N GLU A 558 54.31 40.92 22.00
CA GLU A 558 55.03 39.70 22.35
C GLU A 558 54.06 38.49 22.38
N GLY A 559 52.76 38.74 22.56
CA GLY A 559 51.68 37.77 22.40
C GLY A 559 50.94 37.43 23.70
N TYR A 560 51.07 38.25 24.75
CA TYR A 560 50.48 38.00 26.08
C TYR A 560 49.31 38.94 26.36
N PHE A 561 48.28 38.42 27.04
CA PHE A 561 47.23 39.27 27.59
C PHE A 561 47.75 40.06 28.80
N ARG A 562 47.49 41.38 28.80
CA ARG A 562 47.89 42.35 29.84
C ARG A 562 46.71 42.86 30.66
N LYS A 563 45.51 42.83 30.11
CA LYS A 563 44.24 42.98 30.85
C LYS A 563 43.16 42.15 30.14
N LEU A 564 42.31 41.48 30.91
CA LEU A 564 41.16 40.70 30.43
C LEU A 564 39.91 41.09 31.23
N ASN A 565 38.74 41.03 30.62
CA ASN A 565 37.46 41.13 31.33
C ASN A 565 36.88 39.75 31.70
N ARG A 566 35.86 39.74 32.56
CA ARG A 566 35.27 38.51 33.12
C ARG A 566 34.53 37.63 32.10
N ALA A 567 34.17 38.18 30.93
CA ALA A 567 33.62 37.40 29.83
C ALA A 567 34.59 36.29 29.38
N TRP A 568 35.91 36.52 29.43
CA TRP A 568 36.92 35.50 29.10
C TRP A 568 36.81 34.22 29.95
N GLU A 569 36.64 34.34 31.28
CA GLU A 569 36.45 33.17 32.15
C GLU A 569 35.12 32.48 31.87
N THR A 570 34.07 33.27 31.60
CA THR A 570 32.71 32.78 31.39
C THR A 570 32.58 32.02 30.05
N THR A 571 33.26 32.49 29.00
CA THR A 571 33.22 31.89 27.66
C THR A 571 34.21 30.73 27.50
N LEU A 572 35.43 30.82 28.05
CA LEU A 572 36.48 29.81 27.83
C LEU A 572 36.75 28.90 29.04
N GLY A 573 36.29 29.23 30.24
CA GLY A 573 36.44 28.40 31.45
C GLY A 573 37.85 28.36 32.07
N TYR A 574 38.85 29.01 31.45
CA TYR A 574 40.14 29.32 32.06
C TYR A 574 40.01 30.50 33.02
N SER A 575 40.84 30.58 34.06
CA SER A 575 40.90 31.79 34.87
C SER A 575 41.60 32.92 34.10
N LEU A 576 41.39 34.18 34.49
CA LEU A 576 42.17 35.28 33.90
C LEU A 576 43.69 35.11 34.13
N GLU A 577 44.08 34.50 35.23
CA GLU A 577 45.49 34.18 35.53
C GLU A 577 46.03 33.07 34.59
N ASP A 578 45.28 31.99 34.35
CA ASP A 578 45.62 30.95 33.37
C ASP A 578 45.85 31.57 31.98
N LEU A 579 44.96 32.47 31.56
CA LEU A 579 44.99 33.13 30.25
C LEU A 579 46.13 34.14 30.12
N MET A 580 46.39 34.95 31.16
CA MET A 580 47.46 35.96 31.16
C MET A 580 48.86 35.37 31.34
N ALA A 581 48.99 34.16 31.88
CA ALA A 581 50.27 33.46 32.00
C ALA A 581 50.76 32.84 30.68
N HIS A 582 49.86 32.59 29.72
CA HIS A 582 50.14 31.98 28.43
C HIS A 582 50.08 33.00 27.29
N ARG A 583 50.53 32.62 26.09
CA ARG A 583 50.36 33.46 24.90
C ARG A 583 48.95 33.23 24.36
N PHE A 584 48.29 34.28 23.86
CA PHE A 584 46.92 34.14 23.35
C PHE A 584 46.84 33.17 22.16
N LEU A 585 47.93 33.01 21.41
CA LEU A 585 48.11 31.98 20.37
C LEU A 585 47.98 30.54 20.89
N ASP A 586 48.34 30.26 22.15
CA ASP A 586 48.35 28.90 22.71
C ASP A 586 46.92 28.31 22.86
N PHE A 587 45.89 29.17 22.75
CA PHE A 587 44.48 28.83 22.77
C PHE A 587 43.82 28.80 21.38
N VAL A 588 44.52 29.22 20.32
CA VAL A 588 43.97 29.30 18.95
C VAL A 588 43.93 27.92 18.28
N HIS A 589 42.87 27.64 17.52
CA HIS A 589 42.74 26.39 16.78
C HIS A 589 43.85 26.22 15.73
N PRO A 590 44.46 25.03 15.57
CA PRO A 590 45.58 24.82 14.65
C PRO A 590 45.37 25.35 13.21
N ASP A 591 44.23 25.07 12.58
CA ASP A 591 43.92 25.58 11.23
C ASP A 591 43.90 27.12 11.15
N ASP A 592 43.47 27.79 12.23
CA ASP A 592 43.29 29.25 12.30
C ASP A 592 44.60 29.98 12.68
N MET A 593 45.67 29.23 12.96
CA MET A 593 46.97 29.78 13.37
C MET A 593 47.55 30.72 12.30
N ASN A 594 47.49 30.33 11.03
CA ASN A 594 48.07 31.11 9.92
C ASN A 594 47.35 32.44 9.69
N SER A 595 46.01 32.45 9.74
CA SER A 595 45.20 33.67 9.59
C SER A 595 45.36 34.58 10.82
N THR A 596 45.44 33.99 12.02
CA THR A 596 45.68 34.75 13.25
C THR A 596 47.07 35.40 13.27
N LEU A 597 48.10 34.70 12.80
CA LEU A 597 49.45 35.28 12.65
C LEU A 597 49.49 36.46 11.66
N ALA A 598 48.74 36.39 10.56
CA ALA A 598 48.61 37.51 9.62
C ALA A 598 47.93 38.74 10.26
N ALA A 599 46.82 38.53 10.99
CA ALA A 599 46.12 39.60 11.71
C ALA A 599 46.98 40.27 12.78
N ILE A 600 47.82 39.50 13.50
CA ILE A 600 48.80 40.05 14.46
C ILE A 600 49.85 40.91 13.73
N GLU A 601 50.31 40.48 12.55
CA GLU A 601 51.30 41.23 11.78
C GLU A 601 50.73 42.56 11.26
N ASP A 602 49.45 42.60 10.86
CA ASP A 602 48.74 43.86 10.57
C ASP A 602 48.72 44.81 11.77
N LEU A 603 48.40 44.29 12.97
CA LEU A 603 48.39 45.05 14.22
C LEU A 603 49.78 45.59 14.59
N LYS A 604 50.85 44.81 14.42
CA LYS A 604 52.24 45.30 14.60
C LYS A 604 52.57 46.44 13.64
N ASN A 605 52.10 46.33 12.39
CA ASN A 605 52.26 47.35 11.34
C ASN A 605 51.28 48.53 11.49
N ARG A 606 50.63 48.68 12.66
CA ARG A 606 49.68 49.75 13.01
C ARG A 606 48.44 49.83 12.11
N ARG A 607 48.05 48.72 11.49
CA ARG A 607 46.73 48.58 10.86
C ARG A 607 45.72 48.08 11.90
N GLU A 608 44.50 48.59 11.86
CA GLU A 608 43.38 48.03 12.62
C GLU A 608 42.86 46.76 11.93
N VAL A 609 42.27 45.85 12.72
CA VAL A 609 41.71 44.57 12.24
C VAL A 609 40.27 44.47 12.73
N THR A 610 39.31 44.27 11.82
CA THR A 610 37.87 44.28 12.16
C THR A 610 37.15 43.14 11.46
N GLY A 611 36.25 42.45 12.16
CA GLY A 611 35.51 41.30 11.62
C GLY A 611 36.39 40.06 11.38
N PHE A 612 37.51 39.95 12.10
CA PHE A 612 38.39 38.79 12.01
C PHE A 612 37.83 37.65 12.88
N GLU A 613 37.55 36.49 12.30
CA GLU A 613 36.99 35.33 13.02
C GLU A 613 38.07 34.25 13.23
N ASN A 614 38.20 33.72 14.45
CA ASN A 614 38.95 32.49 14.72
C ASN A 614 38.35 31.67 15.88
N ARG A 615 38.79 30.42 16.02
CA ARG A 615 38.37 29.53 17.11
C ARG A 615 39.35 29.55 18.28
N TYR A 616 38.84 29.80 19.48
CA TYR A 616 39.58 29.66 20.75
C TYR A 616 39.14 28.39 21.49
N ARG A 617 40.09 27.71 22.13
CA ARG A 617 39.84 26.51 22.94
C ARG A 617 39.30 26.90 24.31
N CYS A 618 38.35 26.12 24.82
CA CYS A 618 37.88 26.17 26.20
C CYS A 618 38.70 25.23 27.11
N LYS A 619 38.48 25.29 28.43
CA LYS A 619 39.15 24.44 29.44
C LYS A 619 38.59 23.01 29.49
N ASP A 620 37.38 22.81 28.98
CA ASP A 620 36.76 21.49 28.76
C ASP A 620 37.22 20.81 27.44
N GLY A 621 38.00 21.52 26.61
CA GLY A 621 38.45 21.05 25.29
C GLY A 621 37.51 21.36 24.13
N SER A 622 36.37 22.02 24.37
CA SER A 622 35.50 22.55 23.31
C SER A 622 36.12 23.78 22.62
N TRP A 623 35.48 24.28 21.57
CA TRP A 623 35.95 25.41 20.76
C TRP A 623 34.85 26.46 20.60
N ARG A 624 35.22 27.74 20.73
CA ARG A 624 34.33 28.90 20.54
C ARG A 624 34.80 29.74 19.36
N TRP A 625 33.85 30.14 18.51
CA TRP A 625 34.08 31.10 17.43
C TRP A 625 34.06 32.52 17.99
N ILE A 626 35.18 33.22 17.87
CA ILE A 626 35.36 34.58 18.37
C ILE A 626 35.51 35.53 17.17
N GLU A 627 34.59 36.49 17.04
CA GLU A 627 34.69 37.63 16.10
C GLU A 627 35.47 38.77 16.77
N TRP A 628 36.51 39.30 16.12
CA TRP A 628 37.44 40.28 16.68
C TRP A 628 37.35 41.66 16.02
N ARG A 629 37.49 42.69 16.86
CA ARG A 629 37.83 44.07 16.49
C ARG A 629 39.01 44.55 17.33
N SER A 630 40.17 44.73 16.71
CA SER A 630 41.45 45.00 17.36
C SER A 630 42.10 46.29 16.82
N PHE A 631 42.56 47.15 17.72
CA PHE A 631 43.17 48.43 17.43
C PHE A 631 44.54 48.55 18.14
N PRO A 632 45.64 48.87 17.43
CA PRO A 632 46.97 48.98 18.01
C PRO A 632 47.24 50.40 18.54
N TYR A 633 47.60 50.52 19.82
CA TYR A 633 47.93 51.79 20.48
C TYR A 633 49.27 51.69 21.20
N GLU A 634 50.24 52.54 20.83
CA GLU A 634 51.64 52.50 21.28
C GLU A 634 52.30 51.11 21.15
N ASN A 635 52.40 50.37 22.26
CA ASN A 635 52.92 49.00 22.36
C ASN A 635 51.86 47.95 22.76
N LEU A 636 50.60 48.36 22.89
CA LEU A 636 49.49 47.51 23.27
C LEU A 636 48.50 47.32 22.11
N ILE A 637 47.75 46.23 22.17
CA ILE A 637 46.64 45.89 21.27
C ILE A 637 45.38 45.94 22.12
N TYR A 638 44.48 46.88 21.84
CA TYR A 638 43.16 46.97 22.46
C TYR A 638 42.17 46.23 21.59
N ALA A 639 41.49 45.22 22.12
CA ALA A 639 40.57 44.43 21.32
C ALA A 639 39.26 44.11 22.06
N ALA A 640 38.18 44.13 21.28
CA ALA A 640 36.88 43.61 21.64
C ALA A 640 36.60 42.37 20.80
N ALA A 641 36.15 41.30 21.45
CA ALA A 641 35.87 40.03 20.80
C ALA A 641 34.48 39.51 21.19
N ARG A 642 33.74 38.85 20.30
CA ARG A 642 32.39 38.33 20.58
C ARG A 642 32.32 36.83 20.34
N ASP A 643 31.76 36.07 21.29
CA ASP A 643 31.37 34.69 21.02
C ASP A 643 30.20 34.69 20.03
N ILE A 644 30.45 34.21 18.82
CA ILE A 644 29.47 34.04 17.75
C ILE A 644 29.14 32.56 17.52
N THR A 645 29.50 31.66 18.45
CA THR A 645 29.32 30.20 18.30
C THR A 645 27.86 29.82 18.08
N GLU A 646 26.91 30.39 18.83
CA GLU A 646 25.48 30.12 18.62
C GLU A 646 25.00 30.56 17.24
N ARG A 647 25.48 31.73 16.76
CA ARG A 647 25.19 32.22 15.42
C ARG A 647 25.77 31.30 14.35
N LYS A 648 27.03 30.89 14.47
CA LYS A 648 27.66 29.93 13.54
C LYS A 648 26.95 28.58 13.54
N LEU A 649 26.51 28.10 14.71
CA LEU A 649 25.72 26.87 14.82
C LEU A 649 24.35 27.02 14.17
N ALA A 650 23.65 28.15 14.36
CA ALA A 650 22.35 28.39 13.71
C ALA A 650 22.47 28.55 12.18
N GLU A 651 23.50 29.26 11.69
CA GLU A 651 23.82 29.37 10.26
C GLU A 651 24.19 27.99 9.67
N ASP A 652 24.92 27.16 10.41
CA ASP A 652 25.30 25.81 9.98
C ASP A 652 24.14 24.80 10.04
N GLU A 653 23.29 24.83 11.07
CA GLU A 653 22.08 23.98 11.14
C GLU A 653 21.05 24.39 10.09
N LEU A 654 20.87 25.68 9.80
CA LEU A 654 20.03 26.13 8.68
C LEU A 654 20.60 25.66 7.33
N ARG A 655 21.92 25.74 7.15
CA ARG A 655 22.61 25.21 5.97
C ARG A 655 22.42 23.69 5.85
N LYS A 656 22.71 22.93 6.91
CA LYS A 656 22.52 21.48 6.99
C LYS A 656 21.08 21.10 6.67
N ALA A 657 20.09 21.77 7.25
CA ALA A 657 18.67 21.51 7.01
C ALA A 657 18.29 21.76 5.54
N ARG A 658 18.69 22.90 4.96
CA ARG A 658 18.49 23.21 3.54
C ARG A 658 19.14 22.16 2.63
N ASP A 659 20.42 21.87 2.87
CA ASP A 659 21.21 20.97 2.04
C ASP A 659 20.73 19.51 2.20
N PHE A 660 20.23 19.14 3.38
CA PHE A 660 19.51 17.89 3.63
C PHE A 660 18.19 17.82 2.86
N TYR A 661 17.33 18.86 2.89
CA TYR A 661 16.07 18.85 2.15
C TYR A 661 16.27 18.79 0.64
N LEU A 662 17.25 19.53 0.09
CA LEU A 662 17.63 19.42 -1.32
C LEU A 662 18.10 17.99 -1.64
N LYS A 663 18.98 17.43 -0.80
CA LYS A 663 19.46 16.05 -0.98
C LYS A 663 18.35 15.00 -0.85
N VAL A 664 17.36 15.20 0.01
CA VAL A 664 16.20 14.30 0.15
C VAL A 664 15.32 14.29 -1.10
N LEU A 665 15.27 15.40 -1.87
CA LEU A 665 14.59 15.45 -3.17
C LEU A 665 15.45 14.87 -4.29
N ASP A 666 16.76 15.15 -4.30
CA ASP A 666 17.70 14.68 -5.33
C ASP A 666 18.12 13.21 -5.18
N ASP A 667 18.03 12.62 -3.98
CA ASP A 667 18.19 11.17 -3.73
C ASP A 667 16.83 10.44 -3.66
N PHE A 668 15.71 11.10 -4.01
CA PHE A 668 14.41 10.44 -4.11
C PHE A 668 14.31 9.65 -5.43
N PRO A 669 14.01 8.33 -5.42
CA PRO A 669 14.20 7.43 -6.57
C PRO A 669 13.11 7.54 -7.66
N ASN A 670 12.47 8.70 -7.78
CA ASN A 670 11.47 9.04 -8.78
C ASN A 670 11.80 10.42 -9.37
N PRO A 671 11.54 10.66 -10.66
CA PRO A 671 11.46 12.02 -11.21
C PRO A 671 10.48 12.91 -10.42
N ILE A 672 10.98 14.02 -9.89
CA ILE A 672 10.20 15.05 -9.18
C ILE A 672 10.34 16.37 -9.94
N TRP A 673 9.21 17.08 -10.07
CA TRP A 673 9.13 18.40 -10.65
C TRP A 673 8.37 19.36 -9.72
N ARG A 674 8.69 20.65 -9.82
CA ARG A 674 7.98 21.75 -9.17
C ARG A 674 7.68 22.83 -10.19
N ALA A 675 6.50 23.44 -10.07
CA ALA A 675 6.10 24.61 -10.83
C ALA A 675 5.67 25.75 -9.89
N ASP A 676 5.88 26.98 -10.34
CA ASP A 676 5.58 28.21 -9.62
C ASP A 676 4.08 28.59 -9.69
N VAL A 677 3.74 29.78 -9.16
CA VAL A 677 2.37 30.33 -9.22
C VAL A 677 1.89 30.68 -10.64
N SER A 678 2.78 30.75 -11.64
CA SER A 678 2.41 30.95 -13.05
C SER A 678 2.14 29.63 -13.79
N GLY A 679 2.45 28.49 -13.16
CA GLY A 679 2.33 27.15 -13.75
C GLY A 679 3.56 26.73 -14.54
N LYS A 680 4.68 27.46 -14.42
CA LYS A 680 5.95 27.17 -15.08
C LYS A 680 6.86 26.37 -14.17
N CYS A 681 7.51 25.34 -14.71
CA CYS A 681 8.38 24.48 -13.92
C CYS A 681 9.66 25.21 -13.51
N ASP A 682 9.95 25.25 -12.22
CA ASP A 682 11.03 26.05 -11.61
C ASP A 682 12.07 25.20 -10.86
N TYR A 683 11.83 23.89 -10.70
CA TYR A 683 12.80 22.91 -10.21
C TYR A 683 12.47 21.50 -10.73
N PHE A 684 13.52 20.72 -11.01
CA PHE A 684 13.46 19.30 -11.30
C PHE A 684 14.58 18.61 -10.51
N ASN A 685 14.31 17.42 -9.96
CA ASN A 685 15.33 16.68 -9.21
C ASN A 685 16.32 15.94 -10.12
N ARG A 686 17.44 15.50 -9.54
CA ARG A 686 18.48 14.72 -10.25
C ARG A 686 17.92 13.52 -11.02
N ASP A 687 16.95 12.80 -10.45
CA ASP A 687 16.38 11.61 -11.08
C ASP A 687 15.51 11.94 -12.32
N TRP A 688 14.82 13.10 -12.35
CA TRP A 688 14.18 13.60 -13.58
C TRP A 688 15.22 13.89 -14.66
N LEU A 689 16.26 14.67 -14.34
CA LEU A 689 17.29 15.07 -15.31
C LEU A 689 18.07 13.84 -15.84
N SER A 690 18.25 12.82 -14.99
CA SER A 690 18.84 11.54 -15.38
C SER A 690 17.90 10.71 -16.26
N PHE A 691 16.58 10.80 -16.06
CA PHE A 691 15.57 10.12 -16.86
C PHE A 691 15.43 10.72 -18.27
N THR A 692 15.36 12.05 -18.40
CA THR A 692 15.20 12.71 -19.71
C THR A 692 16.51 12.96 -20.44
N GLY A 693 17.64 12.95 -19.73
CA GLY A 693 18.97 13.27 -20.28
C GLY A 693 19.16 14.76 -20.62
N ARG A 694 18.26 15.63 -20.17
CA ARG A 694 18.29 17.08 -20.41
C ARG A 694 18.92 17.83 -19.24
N SER A 695 19.46 19.02 -19.49
CA SER A 695 19.92 19.91 -18.41
C SER A 695 18.75 20.66 -17.78
N LEU A 696 18.91 21.15 -16.54
CA LEU A 696 17.85 21.88 -15.85
C LEU A 696 17.37 23.10 -16.66
N GLU A 697 18.30 23.81 -17.28
CA GLU A 697 18.04 24.98 -18.14
C GLU A 697 17.18 24.65 -19.37
N GLN A 698 17.13 23.39 -19.79
CA GLN A 698 16.31 22.90 -20.90
C GLN A 698 14.91 22.45 -20.45
N GLU A 699 14.71 22.16 -19.16
CA GLU A 699 13.42 21.69 -18.61
C GLU A 699 12.61 22.83 -17.98
N LEU A 700 13.30 23.87 -17.47
CA LEU A 700 12.69 25.06 -16.86
C LEU A 700 11.63 25.73 -17.76
N GLY A 701 10.60 26.29 -17.12
CA GLY A 701 9.45 26.87 -17.81
C GLY A 701 8.50 25.79 -18.33
N ASP A 702 8.49 25.61 -19.64
CA ASP A 702 7.63 24.64 -20.35
C ASP A 702 8.48 23.53 -21.00
N GLY A 703 9.76 23.39 -20.65
CA GLY A 703 10.72 22.52 -21.35
C GLY A 703 10.33 21.03 -21.39
N TRP A 704 9.72 20.54 -20.31
CA TRP A 704 9.17 19.18 -20.21
C TRP A 704 8.20 18.82 -21.36
N VAL A 705 7.49 19.82 -21.90
CA VAL A 705 6.51 19.67 -22.97
C VAL A 705 7.16 19.15 -24.26
N GLU A 706 8.43 19.47 -24.52
CA GLU A 706 9.21 18.92 -25.65
C GLU A 706 9.46 17.41 -25.54
N GLY A 707 9.43 16.88 -24.32
CA GLY A 707 9.63 15.46 -24.01
C GLY A 707 8.38 14.60 -24.20
N VAL A 708 7.19 15.20 -24.18
CA VAL A 708 5.91 14.46 -24.26
C VAL A 708 5.70 13.90 -25.66
N HIS A 709 5.19 12.67 -25.76
CA HIS A 709 4.85 12.07 -27.06
C HIS A 709 3.72 12.87 -27.76
N PRO A 710 3.82 13.18 -29.07
CA PRO A 710 2.89 14.10 -29.75
C PRO A 710 1.40 13.74 -29.62
N GLU A 711 1.06 12.45 -29.56
CA GLU A 711 -0.33 11.99 -29.36
C GLU A 711 -0.89 12.23 -27.95
N ASP A 712 -0.04 12.34 -26.94
CA ASP A 712 -0.45 12.55 -25.54
C ASP A 712 -0.49 14.05 -25.16
N LEU A 713 0.19 14.89 -25.94
CA LEU A 713 0.49 16.29 -25.64
C LEU A 713 -0.74 17.13 -25.25
N ASP A 714 -1.73 17.25 -26.14
CA ASP A 714 -2.93 18.07 -25.92
C ASP A 714 -3.73 17.65 -24.67
N ARG A 715 -3.77 16.33 -24.42
CA ARG A 715 -4.43 15.72 -23.26
C ARG A 715 -3.70 16.08 -21.97
N CYS A 716 -2.36 15.99 -21.95
CA CYS A 716 -1.56 16.34 -20.78
C CYS A 716 -1.65 17.83 -20.45
N LEU A 717 -1.53 18.70 -21.46
CA LEU A 717 -1.66 20.15 -21.28
C LEU A 717 -3.04 20.56 -20.76
N THR A 718 -4.11 19.90 -21.21
CA THR A 718 -5.47 20.15 -20.72
C THR A 718 -5.63 19.70 -19.27
N ILE A 719 -5.22 18.47 -18.92
CA ILE A 719 -5.28 17.96 -17.54
C ILE A 719 -4.48 18.86 -16.59
N TYR A 720 -3.26 19.23 -16.97
CA TYR A 720 -2.39 20.09 -16.17
C TYR A 720 -3.01 21.48 -15.94
N ARG A 721 -3.31 22.20 -17.02
CA ARG A 721 -3.79 23.60 -16.94
C ARG A 721 -5.14 23.72 -16.23
N ASP A 722 -6.07 22.81 -16.50
CA ASP A 722 -7.42 22.90 -15.94
C ASP A 722 -7.40 22.56 -14.44
N ASN A 723 -6.60 21.59 -13.99
CA ASN A 723 -6.44 21.31 -12.56
C ASN A 723 -5.62 22.36 -11.82
N PHE A 724 -4.56 22.91 -12.45
CA PHE A 724 -3.79 24.04 -11.90
C PHE A 724 -4.69 25.26 -11.66
N SER A 725 -5.52 25.61 -12.65
CA SER A 725 -6.49 26.72 -12.57
C SER A 725 -7.53 26.50 -11.45
N LEU A 726 -7.95 25.25 -11.24
CA LEU A 726 -8.88 24.87 -10.17
C LEU A 726 -8.20 24.62 -8.81
N ARG A 727 -6.87 24.69 -8.73
CA ARG A 727 -6.05 24.32 -7.56
C ARG A 727 -6.40 22.93 -7.01
N LYS A 728 -6.53 21.94 -7.91
CA LYS A 728 -6.82 20.54 -7.58
C LYS A 728 -5.62 19.62 -7.82
N PRO A 729 -5.44 18.55 -7.02
CA PRO A 729 -4.62 17.41 -7.39
C PRO A 729 -5.01 16.83 -8.75
N PHE A 730 -4.05 16.31 -9.50
CA PHE A 730 -4.29 15.52 -10.70
C PHE A 730 -3.39 14.27 -10.74
N GLU A 731 -3.81 13.29 -11.55
CA GLU A 731 -3.04 12.10 -11.89
C GLU A 731 -3.18 11.87 -13.41
N MET A 732 -2.10 11.56 -14.12
CA MET A 732 -2.13 11.28 -15.56
C MET A 732 -1.02 10.33 -16.04
N GLU A 733 -1.41 9.32 -16.81
CA GLU A 733 -0.45 8.48 -17.56
C GLU A 733 -0.15 9.07 -18.95
N TYR A 734 1.13 9.14 -19.32
CA TYR A 734 1.56 9.60 -20.65
C TYR A 734 2.96 9.07 -21.02
N ARG A 735 3.33 9.17 -22.29
CA ARG A 735 4.68 8.83 -22.76
C ARG A 735 5.61 10.04 -22.70
N LEU A 736 6.70 9.93 -21.96
CA LEU A 736 7.81 10.90 -21.95
C LEU A 736 9.04 10.29 -22.64
N ARG A 737 9.81 11.11 -23.35
CA ARG A 737 11.07 10.71 -23.98
C ARG A 737 12.15 10.46 -22.93
N TYR A 738 12.72 9.27 -22.96
CA TYR A 738 13.83 8.83 -22.11
C TYR A 738 15.18 9.28 -22.69
N HIS A 739 16.25 9.21 -21.90
CA HIS A 739 17.59 9.71 -22.26
C HIS A 739 18.20 9.06 -23.52
N ASP A 740 17.72 7.90 -23.95
CA ASP A 740 18.15 7.17 -25.15
C ASP A 740 17.35 7.54 -26.42
N GLY A 741 16.35 8.42 -26.28
CA GLY A 741 15.44 8.83 -27.35
C GLY A 741 14.20 7.94 -27.51
N SER A 742 14.08 6.85 -26.74
CA SER A 742 12.86 6.04 -26.68
C SER A 742 11.75 6.76 -25.90
N PHE A 743 10.53 6.22 -25.91
CA PHE A 743 9.40 6.73 -25.12
C PHE A 743 9.00 5.73 -24.05
N HIS A 744 9.03 6.18 -22.79
CA HIS A 744 8.63 5.43 -21.61
C HIS A 744 7.28 5.94 -21.10
N TRP A 745 6.42 5.02 -20.63
CA TRP A 745 5.18 5.40 -19.96
C TRP A 745 5.48 5.84 -18.52
N LEU A 746 5.14 7.09 -18.21
CA LEU A 746 5.09 7.62 -16.86
C LEU A 746 3.64 7.66 -16.35
N ASN A 747 3.44 7.48 -15.05
CA ASN A 747 2.29 8.01 -14.32
C ASN A 747 2.74 9.21 -13.49
N ASP A 748 2.16 10.39 -13.73
CA ASP A 748 2.47 11.63 -13.01
C ASP A 748 1.36 12.01 -12.03
N CYS A 749 1.74 12.51 -10.85
CA CYS A 749 0.85 12.91 -9.78
C CYS A 749 1.22 14.31 -9.28
N GLY A 750 0.52 15.35 -9.77
CA GLY A 750 0.74 16.74 -9.37
C GLY A 750 -0.23 17.23 -8.30
N LYS A 751 0.25 18.02 -7.32
CA LYS A 751 -0.55 18.61 -6.24
C LYS A 751 -0.19 20.09 -6.01
N PRO A 752 -1.18 20.96 -5.69
CA PRO A 752 -0.89 22.32 -5.25
C PRO A 752 -0.18 22.32 -3.89
N PHE A 753 0.80 23.20 -3.71
CA PHE A 753 1.45 23.43 -2.42
C PHE A 753 1.41 24.92 -2.03
N TYR A 754 1.59 25.16 -0.73
CA TYR A 754 1.30 26.43 -0.07
C TYR A 754 2.40 26.74 0.95
N THR A 755 2.59 28.02 1.29
CA THR A 755 3.38 28.42 2.47
C THR A 755 2.71 27.92 3.76
N PRO A 756 3.40 27.90 4.91
CA PRO A 756 2.78 27.64 6.21
C PRO A 756 1.55 28.52 6.50
N ASP A 757 1.56 29.77 6.00
CA ASP A 757 0.48 30.75 6.10
C ASP A 757 -0.71 30.50 5.13
N GLY A 758 -0.64 29.44 4.32
CA GLY A 758 -1.69 29.06 3.36
C GLY A 758 -1.65 29.83 2.03
N VAL A 759 -0.56 30.55 1.72
CA VAL A 759 -0.41 31.25 0.43
C VAL A 759 -0.05 30.25 -0.66
N PHE A 760 -0.86 30.16 -1.72
CA PHE A 760 -0.58 29.28 -2.87
C PHE A 760 0.77 29.63 -3.50
N THR A 761 1.68 28.66 -3.53
CA THR A 761 3.07 28.85 -3.96
C THR A 761 3.35 28.19 -5.32
N GLY A 762 2.53 27.21 -5.72
CA GLY A 762 2.65 26.53 -7.00
C GLY A 762 2.20 25.08 -6.93
N TYR A 763 2.79 24.24 -7.77
CA TYR A 763 2.57 22.78 -7.82
C TYR A 763 3.86 22.00 -7.58
N ILE A 764 3.74 20.84 -6.96
CA ILE A 764 4.80 19.83 -6.89
C ILE A 764 4.24 18.50 -7.34
N GLY A 765 5.01 17.74 -8.11
CA GLY A 765 4.59 16.43 -8.61
C GLY A 765 5.73 15.42 -8.67
N SER A 766 5.34 14.16 -8.77
CA SER A 766 6.25 13.03 -8.85
C SER A 766 5.76 12.06 -9.92
N CYS A 767 6.65 11.67 -10.83
CA CYS A 767 6.36 10.67 -11.84
C CYS A 767 6.91 9.29 -11.45
N TYR A 768 6.24 8.24 -11.91
CA TYR A 768 6.64 6.84 -11.73
C TYR A 768 6.78 6.20 -13.11
N ASP A 769 7.94 5.58 -13.40
CA ASP A 769 8.09 4.79 -14.62
C ASP A 769 7.27 3.49 -14.50
N ILE A 770 6.28 3.36 -15.38
CA ILE A 770 5.40 2.19 -15.49
C ILE A 770 5.67 1.38 -16.76
N GLN A 771 6.72 1.68 -17.53
CA GLN A 771 7.13 0.97 -18.74
C GLN A 771 7.30 -0.53 -18.50
N ALA A 772 8.09 -0.92 -17.49
CA ALA A 772 8.31 -2.33 -17.15
C ALA A 772 7.01 -3.06 -16.74
N ARG A 773 6.10 -2.34 -16.05
CA ARG A 773 4.77 -2.87 -15.70
C ARG A 773 3.90 -3.05 -16.95
N ARG A 774 3.84 -2.05 -17.83
CA ARG A 774 3.08 -2.09 -19.09
C ARG A 774 3.57 -3.23 -20.00
N GLN A 775 4.89 -3.40 -20.13
CA GLN A 775 5.49 -4.51 -20.86
C GLN A 775 5.11 -5.89 -20.29
N ALA A 776 5.11 -6.04 -18.96
CA ALA A 776 4.69 -7.28 -18.30
C ALA A 776 3.18 -7.57 -18.49
N GLU A 777 2.33 -6.55 -18.34
CA GLU A 777 0.87 -6.66 -18.59
C GLU A 777 0.58 -7.04 -20.05
N GLU A 778 1.27 -6.44 -21.02
CA GLU A 778 1.10 -6.78 -22.44
C GLU A 778 1.65 -8.17 -22.79
N ALA A 779 2.82 -8.56 -22.25
CA ALA A 779 3.35 -9.92 -22.44
C ALA A 779 2.38 -10.98 -21.90
N LEU A 780 1.80 -10.77 -20.73
CA LEU A 780 0.76 -11.64 -20.15
C LEU A 780 -0.50 -11.68 -21.02
N LEU A 781 -0.91 -10.56 -21.62
CA LEU A 781 -2.03 -10.52 -22.57
C LEU A 781 -1.71 -11.27 -23.87
N GLN A 782 -0.50 -11.16 -24.41
CA GLN A 782 -0.08 -11.91 -25.60
C GLN A 782 -0.02 -13.42 -25.33
N VAL A 783 0.54 -13.85 -24.18
CA VAL A 783 0.54 -15.26 -23.75
C VAL A 783 -0.89 -15.79 -23.61
N ASN A 784 -1.78 -15.05 -22.94
CA ASN A 784 -3.20 -15.43 -22.83
C ASN A 784 -3.90 -15.49 -24.18
N ARG A 785 -3.62 -14.57 -25.13
CA ARG A 785 -4.18 -14.62 -26.50
C ARG A 785 -3.70 -15.87 -27.24
N LYS A 786 -2.39 -16.20 -27.19
CA LYS A 786 -1.81 -17.42 -27.79
C LYS A 786 -2.49 -18.68 -27.22
N LEU A 787 -2.56 -18.82 -25.89
CA LEU A 787 -3.18 -19.97 -25.21
C LEU A 787 -4.67 -20.14 -25.56
N ASN A 788 -5.45 -19.06 -25.59
CA ASN A 788 -6.88 -19.12 -25.91
C ASN A 788 -7.14 -19.48 -27.39
N LEU A 789 -6.33 -18.98 -28.33
CA LEU A 789 -6.41 -19.37 -29.75
C LEU A 789 -6.13 -20.86 -29.94
N LEU A 790 -5.10 -21.40 -29.28
CA LEU A 790 -4.78 -22.83 -29.30
C LEU A 790 -5.93 -23.69 -28.73
N SER A 791 -6.43 -23.34 -27.53
CA SER A 791 -7.52 -24.06 -26.84
C SER A 791 -8.85 -24.06 -27.61
N SER A 792 -9.09 -23.05 -28.44
CA SER A 792 -10.27 -22.95 -29.31
C SER A 792 -10.11 -23.79 -30.59
N ILE A 793 -9.03 -23.59 -31.34
CA ILE A 793 -8.83 -24.22 -32.66
C ILE A 793 -8.60 -25.74 -32.51
N THR A 794 -7.73 -26.18 -31.61
CA THR A 794 -7.50 -27.62 -31.36
C THR A 794 -8.80 -28.36 -31.01
N ARG A 795 -9.69 -27.72 -30.23
CA ARG A 795 -10.96 -28.32 -29.82
C ARG A 795 -11.91 -28.51 -31.00
N HIS A 796 -11.96 -27.54 -31.92
CA HIS A 796 -12.69 -27.65 -33.17
C HIS A 796 -12.15 -28.81 -34.03
N ASP A 797 -10.82 -28.88 -34.20
CA ASP A 797 -10.18 -29.87 -35.08
C ASP A 797 -10.34 -31.30 -34.53
N ILE A 798 -10.18 -31.50 -33.22
CA ILE A 798 -10.47 -32.78 -32.53
C ILE A 798 -11.94 -33.16 -32.66
N ASN A 799 -12.87 -32.22 -32.46
CA ASN A 799 -14.30 -32.51 -32.60
C ASN A 799 -14.66 -32.94 -34.03
N ASN A 800 -14.08 -32.31 -35.05
CA ASN A 800 -14.33 -32.66 -36.45
C ASN A 800 -13.86 -34.09 -36.77
N GLN A 801 -12.64 -34.46 -36.34
CA GLN A 801 -12.17 -35.85 -36.46
C GLN A 801 -13.04 -36.83 -35.66
N LEU A 802 -13.54 -36.44 -34.49
CA LEU A 802 -14.46 -37.26 -33.67
C LEU A 802 -15.81 -37.48 -34.37
N PHE A 803 -16.32 -36.49 -35.10
CA PHE A 803 -17.52 -36.64 -35.92
C PHE A 803 -17.28 -37.60 -37.10
N SER A 804 -16.16 -37.45 -37.84
CA SER A 804 -15.80 -38.36 -38.93
C SER A 804 -15.60 -39.80 -38.44
N LEU A 805 -14.91 -40.00 -37.32
CA LEU A 805 -14.73 -41.31 -36.66
C LEU A 805 -16.08 -41.97 -36.39
N LYS A 806 -17.00 -41.24 -35.74
CA LYS A 806 -18.35 -41.76 -35.43
C LYS A 806 -19.16 -42.11 -36.68
N ALA A 807 -19.10 -41.26 -37.71
CA ALA A 807 -19.81 -41.50 -38.97
C ALA A 807 -19.31 -42.77 -39.67
N PHE A 808 -17.99 -42.99 -39.73
CA PHE A 808 -17.43 -44.21 -40.33
C PHE A 808 -17.70 -45.46 -39.48
N LEU A 809 -17.68 -45.37 -38.15
CA LEU A 809 -18.08 -46.49 -37.30
C LEU A 809 -19.56 -46.86 -37.50
N GLU A 810 -20.47 -45.89 -37.68
CA GLU A 810 -21.88 -46.20 -37.92
C GLU A 810 -22.09 -46.85 -39.30
N LEU A 811 -21.50 -46.27 -40.36
CA LEU A 811 -21.52 -46.86 -41.70
C LEU A 811 -20.95 -48.30 -41.73
N SER A 812 -19.91 -48.58 -40.94
CA SER A 812 -19.34 -49.94 -40.85
C SER A 812 -20.27 -50.99 -40.25
N LYS A 813 -21.29 -50.58 -39.47
CA LYS A 813 -22.37 -51.44 -38.97
C LYS A 813 -23.47 -51.65 -40.02
N GLU A 814 -23.77 -50.62 -40.81
CA GLU A 814 -24.78 -50.67 -41.86
C GLU A 814 -24.33 -51.55 -43.04
N THR A 815 -23.02 -51.67 -43.30
CA THR A 815 -22.46 -52.48 -44.39
C THR A 815 -21.94 -53.86 -43.98
N LEU A 816 -22.32 -54.42 -42.83
CA LEU A 816 -21.77 -55.69 -42.31
C LEU A 816 -21.88 -56.90 -43.27
N GLU A 817 -22.77 -56.86 -44.26
CA GLU A 817 -22.91 -57.88 -45.31
C GLU A 817 -21.82 -57.78 -46.40
N ASP A 818 -21.20 -56.61 -46.59
CA ASP A 818 -20.01 -56.39 -47.43
C ASP A 818 -18.76 -56.21 -46.54
N ALA A 819 -18.02 -57.31 -46.36
CA ALA A 819 -16.80 -57.31 -45.58
C ALA A 819 -15.69 -56.38 -46.11
N ALA A 820 -15.66 -56.09 -47.42
CA ALA A 820 -14.69 -55.17 -47.99
C ALA A 820 -15.05 -53.71 -47.68
N GLN A 821 -16.32 -53.33 -47.83
CA GLN A 821 -16.80 -51.99 -47.54
C GLN A 821 -16.79 -51.69 -46.02
N THR A 822 -17.20 -52.65 -45.17
CA THR A 822 -17.04 -52.53 -43.71
C THR A 822 -15.57 -52.39 -43.31
N SER A 823 -14.65 -53.18 -43.89
CA SER A 823 -13.22 -53.04 -43.62
C SER A 823 -12.67 -51.68 -44.06
N GLU A 824 -13.18 -51.10 -45.16
CA GLU A 824 -12.77 -49.77 -45.61
C GLU A 824 -13.24 -48.66 -44.65
N TYR A 825 -14.46 -48.78 -44.11
CA TYR A 825 -14.98 -47.84 -43.11
C TYR A 825 -14.30 -47.96 -41.75
N ILE A 826 -13.98 -49.17 -41.28
CA ILE A 826 -13.17 -49.36 -40.06
C ILE A 826 -11.79 -48.68 -40.23
N LEU A 827 -11.11 -48.91 -41.36
CA LEU A 827 -9.82 -48.28 -41.65
C LEU A 827 -9.90 -46.75 -41.73
N LYS A 828 -11.04 -46.19 -42.17
CA LYS A 828 -11.30 -44.73 -42.15
C LYS A 828 -11.56 -44.20 -40.73
N ALA A 829 -12.26 -44.97 -39.89
CA ALA A 829 -12.47 -44.62 -38.47
C ALA A 829 -11.16 -44.67 -37.67
N GLU A 830 -10.34 -45.69 -37.87
CA GLU A 830 -9.00 -45.81 -37.27
C GLU A 830 -8.14 -44.60 -37.63
N ARG A 831 -8.04 -44.24 -38.92
CA ARG A 831 -7.29 -43.06 -39.39
C ARG A 831 -7.74 -41.75 -38.73
N ALA A 832 -9.03 -41.61 -38.40
CA ALA A 832 -9.57 -40.47 -37.68
C ALA A 832 -9.23 -40.50 -36.17
N ALA A 833 -9.26 -41.68 -35.52
CA ALA A 833 -8.79 -41.85 -34.14
C ALA A 833 -7.31 -41.49 -34.01
N ASP A 834 -6.50 -41.98 -34.94
CA ASP A 834 -5.09 -41.68 -35.14
C ASP A 834 -4.82 -40.17 -35.31
N ALA A 835 -5.69 -39.46 -36.04
CA ALA A 835 -5.61 -38.01 -36.21
C ALA A 835 -5.90 -37.26 -34.90
N ILE A 836 -6.89 -37.70 -34.12
CA ILE A 836 -7.16 -37.17 -32.77
C ILE A 836 -5.95 -37.39 -31.85
N GLY A 837 -5.37 -38.60 -31.85
CA GLY A 837 -4.19 -38.94 -31.05
C GLY A 837 -3.01 -38.01 -31.34
N ARG A 838 -2.66 -37.84 -32.62
CA ARG A 838 -1.62 -36.88 -33.06
C ARG A 838 -1.94 -35.45 -32.66
N GLN A 839 -3.19 -35.01 -32.76
CA GLN A 839 -3.60 -33.65 -32.39
C GLN A 839 -3.49 -33.39 -30.87
N ILE A 840 -3.78 -34.39 -30.04
CA ILE A 840 -3.61 -34.32 -28.57
C ILE A 840 -2.13 -34.24 -28.20
N VAL A 841 -1.28 -35.11 -28.77
CA VAL A 841 0.17 -35.11 -28.52
C VAL A 841 0.79 -33.78 -28.92
N PHE A 842 0.54 -33.31 -30.14
CA PHE A 842 1.00 -31.99 -30.61
C PHE A 842 0.54 -30.85 -29.70
N THR A 843 -0.71 -30.88 -29.21
CA THR A 843 -1.23 -29.81 -28.34
C THR A 843 -0.49 -29.78 -27.00
N LYS A 844 -0.15 -30.96 -26.45
CA LYS A 844 0.66 -31.02 -25.23
C LYS A 844 2.09 -30.53 -25.48
N GLU A 845 2.73 -31.00 -26.55
CA GLU A 845 4.10 -30.59 -26.91
C GLU A 845 4.19 -29.08 -27.18
N TYR A 846 3.18 -28.48 -27.82
CA TYR A 846 3.07 -27.03 -27.98
C TYR A 846 2.74 -26.28 -26.67
N GLN A 847 2.12 -26.93 -25.68
CA GLN A 847 1.90 -26.36 -24.36
C GLN A 847 3.14 -26.44 -23.45
N ASP A 848 3.97 -27.47 -23.61
CA ASP A 848 5.24 -27.65 -22.89
C ASP A 848 6.39 -26.78 -23.48
N LEU A 849 6.24 -26.34 -24.74
CA LEU A 849 7.14 -25.46 -25.49
C LEU A 849 7.45 -24.13 -24.74
N GLY A 850 8.72 -23.86 -24.46
CA GLY A 850 9.14 -22.64 -23.74
C GLY A 850 8.72 -22.55 -22.27
N VAL A 851 8.12 -23.59 -21.69
CA VAL A 851 7.78 -23.66 -20.25
C VAL A 851 9.04 -23.85 -19.40
N LYS A 852 10.09 -24.42 -19.98
CA LYS A 852 11.43 -24.52 -19.40
C LYS A 852 12.35 -23.53 -20.12
N ALA A 853 13.28 -22.93 -19.38
CA ALA A 853 14.34 -22.15 -19.99
C ALA A 853 15.17 -23.04 -20.95
N PRO A 854 15.64 -22.51 -22.09
CA PRO A 854 16.62 -23.18 -22.93
C PRO A 854 17.88 -23.56 -22.15
N VAL A 855 18.53 -24.64 -22.57
CA VAL A 855 19.76 -25.16 -21.97
C VAL A 855 20.70 -25.64 -23.07
N TRP A 856 21.94 -25.93 -22.70
CA TRP A 856 22.88 -26.61 -23.58
C TRP A 856 22.44 -28.06 -23.78
N GLN A 857 22.24 -28.46 -25.03
CA GLN A 857 21.76 -29.77 -25.47
C GLN A 857 22.83 -30.43 -26.34
N ASP A 858 23.27 -31.62 -25.96
CA ASP A 858 24.15 -32.46 -26.79
C ASP A 858 23.37 -32.96 -28.02
N ILE A 859 23.88 -32.61 -29.21
CA ILE A 859 23.22 -32.95 -30.49
C ILE A 859 23.24 -34.47 -30.72
N ASP A 860 24.32 -35.14 -30.33
CA ASP A 860 24.59 -36.53 -30.66
C ASP A 860 23.75 -37.47 -29.77
N ASP A 861 23.54 -37.10 -28.49
CA ASP A 861 22.53 -37.68 -27.60
C ASP A 861 21.09 -37.41 -28.10
N GLY A 862 20.79 -36.19 -28.54
CA GLY A 862 19.50 -35.83 -29.13
C GLY A 862 19.13 -36.67 -30.37
N ILE A 863 20.11 -36.91 -31.25
CA ILE A 863 19.98 -37.78 -32.42
C ILE A 863 19.80 -39.25 -31.99
N LYS A 864 20.61 -39.76 -31.05
CA LYS A 864 20.49 -41.15 -30.56
C LYS A 864 19.12 -41.42 -29.95
N LYS A 865 18.60 -40.49 -29.14
CA LYS A 865 17.25 -40.55 -28.56
C LYS A 865 16.17 -40.60 -29.64
N ALA A 866 16.22 -39.68 -30.61
CA ALA A 866 15.30 -39.66 -31.75
C ALA A 866 15.29 -41.02 -32.49
N ILE A 867 16.47 -41.52 -32.87
CA ILE A 867 16.62 -42.82 -33.56
C ILE A 867 16.08 -43.98 -32.71
N SER A 868 16.36 -44.01 -31.40
CA SER A 868 15.94 -45.10 -30.50
C SER A 868 14.43 -45.27 -30.39
N SER A 869 13.65 -44.25 -30.76
CA SER A 869 12.18 -44.27 -30.74
C SER A 869 11.53 -44.62 -32.08
N LEU A 870 12.32 -44.84 -33.14
CA LEU A 870 11.84 -45.06 -34.51
C LEU A 870 12.09 -46.50 -34.98
N ALA A 871 11.08 -47.11 -35.59
CA ALA A 871 11.16 -48.45 -36.17
C ALA A 871 11.84 -48.42 -37.55
N LEU A 872 13.17 -48.46 -37.56
CA LEU A 872 13.98 -48.50 -38.79
C LEU A 872 13.67 -49.76 -39.64
N ARG A 873 13.55 -49.57 -40.95
CA ARG A 873 13.32 -50.65 -41.94
C ARG A 873 14.39 -50.58 -43.03
N ASP A 874 15.42 -51.41 -42.92
CA ASP A 874 16.49 -51.60 -43.91
C ASP A 874 17.24 -50.33 -44.42
N ILE A 875 17.02 -49.19 -43.76
CA ILE A 875 17.60 -47.88 -44.09
C ILE A 875 18.80 -47.61 -43.19
N ARG A 876 19.91 -47.20 -43.80
CA ARG A 876 21.14 -46.83 -43.10
C ARG A 876 21.05 -45.39 -42.61
N ILE A 877 21.21 -45.17 -41.30
CA ILE A 877 21.44 -43.82 -40.75
C ILE A 877 22.93 -43.63 -40.51
N ILE A 878 23.47 -42.49 -40.96
CA ILE A 878 24.86 -42.08 -40.77
C ILE A 878 24.87 -40.72 -40.08
N ALA A 879 25.40 -40.66 -38.86
CA ALA A 879 25.63 -39.42 -38.13
C ALA A 879 27.13 -39.10 -38.11
N GLU A 880 27.48 -37.96 -38.69
CA GLU A 880 28.83 -37.41 -38.85
C GLU A 880 28.83 -35.99 -38.28
N VAL A 881 28.51 -35.87 -36.99
CA VAL A 881 28.42 -34.61 -36.24
C VAL A 881 29.59 -34.56 -35.25
N PRO A 882 30.39 -33.47 -35.18
CA PRO A 882 31.41 -33.33 -34.14
C PRO A 882 30.74 -33.19 -32.77
N GLY A 883 31.38 -33.66 -31.69
CA GLY A 883 30.83 -33.54 -30.34
C GLY A 883 30.50 -32.09 -30.01
N SER A 884 29.20 -31.75 -29.92
CA SER A 884 28.75 -30.36 -29.88
C SER A 884 27.45 -30.18 -29.10
N GLU A 885 27.42 -29.11 -28.30
CA GLU A 885 26.24 -28.63 -27.59
C GLU A 885 25.62 -27.45 -28.35
N VAL A 886 24.30 -27.37 -28.39
CA VAL A 886 23.57 -26.16 -28.83
C VAL A 886 22.67 -25.66 -27.71
N TYR A 887 22.58 -24.33 -27.57
CA TYR A 887 21.68 -23.71 -26.61
C TYR A 887 20.27 -23.67 -27.21
N ALA A 888 19.39 -24.56 -26.74
CA ALA A 888 18.09 -24.84 -27.34
C ALA A 888 17.02 -25.16 -26.28
N ASP A 889 15.74 -25.11 -26.67
CA ASP A 889 14.64 -25.61 -25.85
C ASP A 889 14.80 -27.14 -25.63
N PRO A 890 14.47 -27.69 -24.43
CA PRO A 890 14.56 -29.12 -24.14
C PRO A 890 13.81 -30.07 -25.11
N LEU A 891 12.91 -29.56 -25.95
CA LEU A 891 12.25 -30.32 -27.01
C LEU A 891 13.10 -30.51 -28.29
N LEU A 892 14.40 -30.12 -28.30
CA LEU A 892 15.27 -30.29 -29.47
C LEU A 892 15.30 -31.72 -30.05
N GLU A 893 15.25 -32.76 -29.19
CA GLU A 893 15.14 -34.17 -29.64
C GLU A 893 13.95 -34.41 -30.60
N LYS A 894 12.87 -33.64 -30.45
CA LYS A 894 11.67 -33.72 -31.32
C LYS A 894 11.92 -33.15 -32.71
N VAL A 895 12.85 -32.20 -32.86
CA VAL A 895 13.26 -31.70 -34.18
C VAL A 895 13.90 -32.84 -34.97
N PHE A 896 14.86 -33.55 -34.38
CA PHE A 896 15.51 -34.69 -35.01
C PHE A 896 14.53 -35.84 -35.26
N TYR A 897 13.65 -36.16 -34.30
CA TYR A 897 12.57 -37.14 -34.49
C TYR A 897 11.69 -36.79 -35.71
N ASN A 898 11.20 -35.55 -35.79
CA ASN A 898 10.30 -35.12 -36.86
C ASN A 898 10.98 -35.19 -38.23
N LEU A 899 12.25 -34.80 -38.34
CA LEU A 899 12.98 -34.85 -39.61
C LEU A 899 13.23 -36.29 -40.07
N ILE A 900 13.66 -37.18 -39.16
CA ILE A 900 13.90 -38.60 -39.48
C ILE A 900 12.57 -39.31 -39.77
N GLU A 901 11.49 -39.08 -39.00
CA GLU A 901 10.16 -39.65 -39.29
C GLU A 901 9.65 -39.22 -40.67
N ASN A 902 9.82 -37.94 -41.04
CA ASN A 902 9.42 -37.44 -42.36
C ASN A 902 10.22 -38.12 -43.50
N ALA A 903 11.53 -38.29 -43.35
CA ALA A 903 12.35 -39.01 -44.33
C ALA A 903 11.88 -40.48 -44.48
N LEU A 904 11.75 -41.21 -43.37
CA LEU A 904 11.23 -42.60 -43.36
C LEU A 904 9.84 -42.74 -44.00
N ARG A 905 9.01 -41.69 -43.94
CA ARG A 905 7.62 -41.69 -44.42
C ARG A 905 7.45 -41.21 -45.86
N TYR A 906 8.29 -40.29 -46.34
CA TYR A 906 8.11 -39.61 -47.61
C TYR A 906 9.26 -39.80 -48.62
N GLY A 907 10.43 -40.32 -48.21
CA GLY A 907 11.54 -40.61 -49.11
C GLY A 907 11.19 -41.65 -50.19
N GLY A 908 10.21 -42.52 -49.93
CA GLY A 908 9.69 -43.49 -50.89
C GLY A 908 10.54 -44.76 -51.02
N PRO A 909 10.14 -45.71 -51.89
CA PRO A 909 10.73 -47.06 -51.95
C PRO A 909 12.16 -47.13 -52.51
N GLY A 910 12.73 -46.00 -52.96
CA GLY A 910 14.13 -45.90 -53.39
C GLY A 910 15.08 -45.36 -52.33
N MET A 911 14.56 -44.88 -51.19
CA MET A 911 15.39 -44.32 -50.12
C MET A 911 16.11 -45.45 -49.35
N THR A 912 17.41 -45.29 -49.15
CA THR A 912 18.29 -46.29 -48.50
C THR A 912 19.23 -45.68 -47.46
N GLU A 913 19.46 -44.36 -47.48
CA GLU A 913 20.36 -43.67 -46.56
C GLU A 913 19.73 -42.36 -46.04
N ILE A 914 19.89 -42.11 -44.74
CA ILE A 914 19.71 -40.79 -44.11
C ILE A 914 21.05 -40.39 -43.51
N ARG A 915 21.55 -39.22 -43.90
CA ARG A 915 22.84 -38.65 -43.47
C ARG A 915 22.59 -37.39 -42.64
N ILE A 916 23.25 -37.31 -41.49
CA ILE A 916 23.23 -36.14 -40.60
C ILE A 916 24.67 -35.67 -40.42
N THR A 917 24.97 -34.44 -40.82
CA THR A 917 26.31 -33.84 -40.70
C THR A 917 26.26 -32.53 -39.94
N GLY A 918 27.32 -32.21 -39.19
CA GLY A 918 27.48 -30.92 -38.49
C GLY A 918 28.79 -30.23 -38.88
N ALA A 919 28.73 -28.95 -39.25
CA ALA A 919 29.91 -28.16 -39.64
C ALA A 919 29.78 -26.69 -39.25
N GLU A 920 30.91 -26.03 -38.97
CA GLU A 920 30.98 -24.57 -38.81
C GLU A 920 31.12 -23.92 -40.20
N SER A 921 30.23 -22.98 -40.56
CA SER A 921 30.25 -22.23 -41.83
C SER A 921 29.84 -20.79 -41.58
N ASP A 922 30.61 -19.84 -42.12
CA ASP A 922 30.36 -18.38 -42.03
C ASP A 922 30.11 -17.86 -40.59
N GLY A 923 30.66 -18.55 -39.59
CA GLY A 923 30.52 -18.23 -38.16
C GLY A 923 29.27 -18.79 -37.48
N ALA A 924 28.39 -19.46 -38.23
CA ALA A 924 27.28 -20.26 -37.71
C ALA A 924 27.66 -21.74 -37.64
N PHE A 925 26.93 -22.54 -36.86
CA PHE A 925 27.03 -24.00 -36.91
C PHE A 925 25.81 -24.55 -37.63
N VAL A 926 26.04 -25.33 -38.68
CA VAL A 926 25.01 -25.86 -39.57
C VAL A 926 24.91 -27.37 -39.38
N ILE A 927 23.72 -27.83 -38.99
CA ILE A 927 23.38 -29.26 -38.93
C ILE A 927 22.52 -29.57 -40.15
N ALA A 928 23.03 -30.39 -41.07
CA ALA A 928 22.30 -30.82 -42.25
C ALA A 928 21.74 -32.23 -42.03
N VAL A 929 20.41 -32.39 -42.17
CA VAL A 929 19.72 -33.69 -42.17
C VAL A 929 19.23 -33.96 -43.60
N GLN A 930 19.80 -34.97 -44.25
CA GLN A 930 19.56 -35.29 -45.66
C GLN A 930 19.13 -36.73 -45.87
N ASP A 931 18.13 -36.96 -46.71
CA ASP A 931 17.80 -38.29 -47.25
C ASP A 931 18.25 -38.44 -48.71
N ASN A 932 18.18 -39.66 -49.25
CA ASN A 932 18.41 -39.97 -50.68
C ASN A 932 17.14 -40.41 -51.42
N GLY A 933 15.96 -39.98 -50.96
CA GLY A 933 14.65 -40.36 -51.48
C GLY A 933 14.12 -39.45 -52.60
N ALA A 934 12.79 -39.33 -52.68
CA ALA A 934 12.10 -38.56 -53.72
C ALA A 934 12.33 -37.03 -53.64
N GLY A 935 12.72 -36.49 -52.49
CA GLY A 935 12.84 -35.05 -52.26
C GLY A 935 11.52 -34.28 -52.29
N ILE A 936 11.60 -32.95 -52.20
CA ILE A 936 10.44 -32.05 -52.02
C ILE A 936 10.31 -31.11 -53.23
N SER A 937 9.08 -30.88 -53.70
CA SER A 937 8.83 -30.04 -54.88
C SER A 937 9.12 -28.55 -54.61
N MET A 938 9.47 -27.81 -55.66
CA MET A 938 9.80 -26.38 -55.55
C MET A 938 8.63 -25.51 -55.06
N ASP A 939 7.39 -25.93 -55.28
CA ASP A 939 6.21 -25.20 -54.81
C ASP A 939 5.87 -25.54 -53.35
N ASP A 940 6.08 -26.79 -52.93
CA ASP A 940 5.85 -27.22 -51.54
C ASP A 940 6.86 -26.59 -50.55
N LYS A 941 8.14 -26.45 -50.96
CA LYS A 941 9.22 -25.84 -50.16
C LYS A 941 8.83 -24.51 -49.50
N LYS A 942 8.13 -23.64 -50.24
CA LYS A 942 7.74 -22.29 -49.78
C LYS A 942 6.75 -22.32 -48.60
N ARG A 943 6.02 -23.42 -48.44
CA ARG A 943 4.91 -23.57 -47.48
C ARG A 943 5.17 -24.66 -46.44
N LEU A 944 6.33 -25.30 -46.50
CA LEU A 944 6.69 -26.51 -45.74
C LEU A 944 6.60 -26.37 -44.21
N PHE A 945 6.71 -25.13 -43.71
CA PHE A 945 6.63 -24.77 -42.30
C PHE A 945 5.32 -24.00 -41.95
N GLU A 946 4.33 -23.98 -42.83
CA GLU A 946 2.98 -23.50 -42.51
C GLU A 946 2.22 -24.55 -41.68
N ARG A 947 1.58 -24.13 -40.58
CA ARG A 947 0.72 -25.02 -39.77
C ARG A 947 -0.41 -25.58 -40.64
N GLY A 948 -0.45 -26.91 -40.78
CA GLY A 948 -1.48 -27.60 -41.56
C GLY A 948 -1.05 -28.02 -42.96
N PHE A 949 0.17 -27.68 -43.39
CA PHE A 949 0.64 -27.97 -44.74
C PHE A 949 1.25 -29.39 -44.88
N GLY A 950 0.68 -30.22 -45.75
CA GLY A 950 1.14 -31.58 -46.04
C GLY A 950 0.06 -32.65 -45.91
N LYS A 951 0.32 -33.86 -46.43
CA LYS A 951 -0.69 -34.94 -46.54
C LYS A 951 -1.12 -35.55 -45.20
N HIS A 952 -0.33 -35.39 -44.15
CA HIS A 952 -0.67 -35.85 -42.79
C HIS A 952 -0.38 -34.74 -41.76
N THR A 953 -1.44 -34.00 -41.40
CA THR A 953 -1.54 -32.89 -40.44
C THR A 953 -0.63 -31.67 -40.61
N GLY A 954 0.59 -31.78 -41.14
CA GLY A 954 1.47 -30.63 -41.36
C GLY A 954 1.87 -29.89 -40.09
N LEU A 955 2.01 -30.62 -38.98
CA LEU A 955 2.30 -30.04 -37.65
C LEU A 955 3.75 -30.24 -37.20
N GLY A 956 4.41 -31.32 -37.60
CA GLY A 956 5.77 -31.66 -37.15
C GLY A 956 6.84 -30.66 -37.59
N LEU A 957 6.86 -30.28 -38.88
CA LEU A 957 7.80 -29.26 -39.38
C LEU A 957 7.50 -27.86 -38.83
N PHE A 958 6.22 -27.50 -38.71
CA PHE A 958 5.80 -26.28 -38.03
C PHE A 958 6.32 -26.24 -36.58
N LEU A 959 6.04 -27.26 -35.76
CA LEU A 959 6.53 -27.37 -34.39
C LEU A 959 8.07 -27.31 -34.33
N SER A 960 8.74 -27.98 -35.26
CA SER A 960 10.22 -27.99 -35.32
C SER A 960 10.79 -26.59 -35.55
N ARG A 961 10.15 -25.76 -36.41
CA ARG A 961 10.54 -24.35 -36.56
C ARG A 961 10.28 -23.55 -35.29
N GLU A 962 9.14 -23.72 -34.63
CA GLU A 962 8.82 -22.97 -33.40
C GLU A 962 9.75 -23.36 -32.22
N ILE A 963 10.18 -24.62 -32.11
CA ILE A 963 11.18 -25.07 -31.12
C ILE A 963 12.52 -24.35 -31.34
N LEU A 964 13.02 -24.34 -32.57
CA LEU A 964 14.30 -23.74 -32.92
C LEU A 964 14.28 -22.20 -32.76
N SER A 965 13.16 -21.56 -33.11
CA SER A 965 13.05 -20.09 -33.09
C SER A 965 13.16 -19.47 -31.69
N ILE A 966 12.88 -20.22 -30.62
CA ILE A 966 13.04 -19.78 -29.21
C ILE A 966 14.47 -19.28 -28.92
N THR A 967 15.47 -19.86 -29.59
CA THR A 967 16.89 -19.52 -29.40
C THR A 967 17.52 -18.87 -30.63
N GLY A 968 16.69 -18.40 -31.58
CA GLY A 968 17.14 -17.78 -32.82
C GLY A 968 17.74 -18.78 -33.84
N ILE A 969 17.61 -20.09 -33.59
CA ILE A 969 18.02 -21.12 -34.54
C ILE A 969 17.00 -21.15 -35.68
N THR A 970 17.47 -21.23 -36.92
CA THR A 970 16.61 -21.28 -38.11
C THR A 970 16.66 -22.65 -38.79
N ILE A 971 15.62 -23.00 -39.54
CA ILE A 971 15.57 -24.22 -40.36
C ILE A 971 15.05 -23.91 -41.77
N THR A 972 15.75 -24.43 -42.77
CA THR A 972 15.41 -24.32 -44.20
C THR A 972 15.50 -25.68 -44.88
N GLU A 973 15.04 -25.79 -46.13
CA GLU A 973 15.15 -27.02 -46.92
C GLU A 973 15.74 -26.72 -48.31
N THR A 974 16.90 -27.30 -48.59
CA THR A 974 17.83 -26.92 -49.66
C THR A 974 18.20 -28.08 -50.60
N GLY A 975 17.51 -29.22 -50.50
CA GLY A 975 17.70 -30.38 -51.38
C GLY A 975 17.17 -30.16 -52.80
N GLU A 976 17.53 -31.05 -53.72
CA GLU A 976 17.01 -31.02 -55.10
C GLU A 976 15.85 -32.02 -55.28
N PRO A 977 14.73 -31.64 -55.92
CA PRO A 977 13.64 -32.56 -56.23
C PRO A 977 14.15 -33.79 -57.00
N GLY A 978 13.85 -34.99 -56.53
CA GLY A 978 14.34 -36.25 -57.11
C GLY A 978 15.74 -36.70 -56.66
N LYS A 979 16.40 -35.99 -55.73
CA LYS A 979 17.70 -36.37 -55.14
C LYS A 979 17.68 -36.44 -53.59
N GLY A 980 16.48 -36.52 -53.01
CA GLY A 980 16.24 -36.49 -51.57
C GLY A 980 16.00 -35.10 -50.98
N ALA A 981 15.42 -35.03 -49.79
CA ALA A 981 15.26 -33.77 -49.06
C ALA A 981 16.51 -33.47 -48.24
N ARG A 982 16.83 -32.19 -48.06
CA ARG A 982 17.98 -31.74 -47.24
C ARG A 982 17.57 -30.56 -46.39
N PHE A 983 17.41 -30.77 -45.10
CA PHE A 983 17.10 -29.74 -44.12
C PHE A 983 18.37 -29.19 -43.50
N GLU A 984 18.54 -27.87 -43.47
CA GLU A 984 19.65 -27.21 -42.79
C GLU A 984 19.13 -26.46 -41.56
N ILE A 985 19.63 -26.83 -40.39
CA ILE A 985 19.41 -26.15 -39.12
C ILE A 985 20.63 -25.25 -38.88
N VAL A 986 20.42 -23.93 -38.90
CA VAL A 986 21.51 -22.94 -38.78
C VAL A 986 21.46 -22.29 -37.40
N VAL A 987 22.46 -22.60 -36.58
CA VAL A 987 22.62 -22.13 -35.21
C VAL A 987 23.49 -20.87 -35.19
N PRO A 988 23.01 -19.74 -34.66
CA PRO A 988 23.74 -18.47 -34.69
C PRO A 988 25.00 -18.50 -33.80
N LYS A 989 25.94 -17.60 -34.09
CA LYS A 989 27.20 -17.47 -33.35
C LYS A 989 26.95 -17.24 -31.86
N GLY A 990 27.52 -18.09 -31.01
CA GLY A 990 27.31 -18.08 -29.56
C GLY A 990 26.16 -18.97 -29.08
N GLY A 991 25.33 -19.50 -29.99
CA GLY A 991 24.30 -20.51 -29.70
C GLY A 991 24.81 -21.96 -29.75
N TYR A 992 26.10 -22.19 -30.05
CA TYR A 992 26.72 -23.51 -30.12
C TYR A 992 28.09 -23.54 -29.41
N ARG A 993 28.50 -24.75 -29.03
CA ARG A 993 29.83 -25.10 -28.53
C ARG A 993 30.26 -26.40 -29.18
N ILE A 994 31.52 -26.50 -29.58
CA ILE A 994 32.11 -27.75 -30.09
C ILE A 994 33.15 -28.19 -29.08
N SER A 995 33.07 -29.43 -28.58
CA SER A 995 34.13 -30.02 -27.77
C SER A 995 35.32 -30.28 -28.68
N ARG A 996 36.32 -29.39 -28.60
CA ARG A 996 37.63 -29.61 -29.20
C ARG A 996 38.44 -30.52 -28.28
N ASP A 997 38.08 -31.78 -28.29
CA ASP A 997 38.95 -32.84 -27.75
C ASP A 997 40.26 -32.85 -28.57
N SER A 998 41.37 -33.04 -27.86
CA SER A 998 42.75 -32.77 -28.30
C SER A 998 43.39 -33.90 -29.09
#